data_AF-A0A354K3U0-F1
#
_entry.id   AF-A0A354K3U0-F1
#
_cell.length_a   1.000
_cell.length_b   1.000
_cell.length_c   1.000
_cell.angle_alpha   90.00
_cell.angle_beta   90.00
_cell.angle_gamma   90.00
#
_symmetry.space_group_name_H-M   'P 1'
#
loop_
_entity.id
_entity.type
_entity.pdbx_description
1 polymer ?
#
loop_
_entity_poly.entity_id
_entity_poly.type
_entity_poly.pdbx_seq_one_letter_code
_entity_poly.pdbx_strand_id
1 'polypeptide(L)'
;MLACCITGAAVSAVPLTTADAAATVVMLSPADTYAINNGVFEGWGTSLCWWANRLGYSDSLAQQAADTFFGENGLRLNIARFNIGGGDNPTHHHITRTDSNMPGYTKLENGQPVYDWTADYNQRNVLRRCIAAAGDDAIVEMFSNSPPYYMCQSGCSTGNTNPGKNNLKDDSYTAFAEYLAEVCKHYQEEWGIKVQSVEAMNEPYTNFWGANSYKQEGCHFDIGNSESKIIVELQKAMAKRGMEDVILCGTDETSIDTQIDAVNALSAEAKNAISRIDTHTYGGSKRTQLKDVALANGKNLWMSEVDGKGEAGQNAGAMAPGLWLSERITTDCNAMNAVAWILWQVIDSHVCAAGYNGNKDGGMLNMNAGFWGLAVADHDKDTIYLSKKYYSFGQYTRYIRPGMIMLNASGNTMAAFDKKNDQLVIVSYNTSGGEREMSYDLSQFDTVGSAAKTIRTSNTEDWKDVGDSALSGSKLNVSLAPNSVTTFIVDGVTGGIDLSNKITPVSYEGSNPWNNTASAGCDKCFDGKTSTYFDGVGDGWVSADLGQVYELSAIGYCPRQSYEARMADGYFEVSENGTDWTKVYTVQGAPSYGMHYAKLSNHPAARYVRYKVPSGKPNNGINKDDVYCCNIAEIEFYGTVQPVTKTLGDIDFNGSVDMRDALLLVKYLTTEITDTEKYDFENADMNGDEALSGVDLALLLQTVFAG
;
A
#
# COMPACT_ATOMS: atom_id res chain seq x y z
N MET A 1 83.46 -14.07 24.63
CA MET A 1 81.99 -14.09 24.71
C MET A 1 81.47 -14.48 23.33
N LEU A 2 80.80 -15.62 23.27
CA LEU A 2 80.37 -16.29 22.04
C LEU A 2 79.11 -15.61 21.49
N ALA A 3 79.12 -15.28 20.20
CA ALA A 3 77.95 -14.84 19.44
C ALA A 3 77.08 -16.07 19.10
N CYS A 4 75.76 -15.95 19.27
CA CYS A 4 74.80 -16.93 18.79
C CYS A 4 73.67 -16.22 18.02
N CYS A 5 73.59 -16.51 16.73
CA CYS A 5 72.55 -16.07 15.81
C CYS A 5 71.26 -16.85 16.07
N ILE A 6 70.11 -16.17 16.13
CA ILE A 6 68.79 -16.79 16.07
C ILE A 6 68.08 -16.26 14.82
N THR A 7 67.80 -17.18 13.90
CA THR A 7 67.00 -17.01 12.70
C THR A 7 65.51 -16.93 13.06
N GLY A 8 64.85 -15.81 12.79
CA GLY A 8 63.39 -15.68 12.91
C GLY A 8 62.69 -16.24 11.68
N ALA A 9 61.81 -17.21 11.87
CA ALA A 9 60.93 -17.74 10.84
C ALA A 9 59.80 -16.73 10.55
N ALA A 10 59.58 -16.43 9.26
CA ALA A 10 58.45 -15.63 8.80
C ALA A 10 57.15 -16.43 8.95
N VAL A 11 56.22 -15.92 9.76
CA VAL A 11 54.85 -16.43 9.83
C VAL A 11 54.06 -15.73 8.72
N SER A 12 53.77 -16.45 7.64
CA SER A 12 52.81 -16.00 6.62
C SER A 12 51.43 -15.91 7.26
N ALA A 13 50.89 -14.69 7.39
CA ALA A 13 49.50 -14.48 7.75
C ALA A 13 48.62 -15.05 6.63
N VAL A 14 47.91 -16.14 6.92
CA VAL A 14 46.81 -16.61 6.08
C VAL A 14 45.72 -15.54 6.18
N PRO A 15 45.24 -14.98 5.07
CA PRO A 15 44.11 -14.06 5.13
C PRO A 15 42.91 -14.83 5.70
N LEU A 16 42.34 -14.33 6.79
CA LEU A 16 41.01 -14.76 7.22
C LEU A 16 40.05 -14.41 6.08
N THR A 17 39.62 -15.41 5.32
CA THR A 17 38.40 -15.31 4.52
C THR A 17 37.26 -15.12 5.51
N THR A 18 36.77 -13.89 5.63
CA THR A 18 35.45 -13.64 6.22
C THR A 18 34.47 -14.48 5.40
N ALA A 19 33.71 -15.36 6.05
CA ALA A 19 32.62 -16.05 5.38
C ALA A 19 31.72 -14.99 4.74
N ASP A 20 31.55 -15.02 3.42
CA ASP A 20 30.58 -14.17 2.73
C ASP A 20 29.23 -14.39 3.41
N ALA A 21 28.66 -13.32 3.96
CA ALA A 21 27.29 -13.37 4.43
C ALA A 21 26.40 -13.74 3.24
N ALA A 22 25.54 -14.74 3.41
CA ALA A 22 24.63 -15.15 2.34
C ALA A 22 23.75 -13.95 1.91
N ALA A 23 23.55 -13.80 0.59
CA ALA A 23 22.74 -12.72 0.04
C ALA A 23 21.32 -12.73 0.62
N THR A 24 20.77 -11.54 0.89
CA THR A 24 19.35 -11.42 1.24
C THR A 24 18.51 -11.70 0.00
N VAL A 25 17.63 -12.69 0.05
CA VAL A 25 16.75 -13.06 -1.06
C VAL A 25 15.40 -12.34 -0.93
N VAL A 26 14.95 -11.70 -2.00
CA VAL A 26 13.64 -11.04 -2.09
C VAL A 26 12.89 -11.61 -3.29
N MET A 27 11.75 -12.26 -3.03
CA MET A 27 10.85 -12.76 -4.07
C MET A 27 9.97 -11.61 -4.56
N LEU A 28 9.84 -11.47 -5.89
CA LEU A 28 8.89 -10.55 -6.51
C LEU A 28 8.00 -11.31 -7.48
N SER A 29 6.69 -11.11 -7.36
CA SER A 29 5.69 -11.79 -8.16
C SER A 29 4.67 -10.79 -8.70
N PRO A 30 4.26 -10.89 -9.98
CA PRO A 30 3.18 -10.08 -10.54
C PRO A 30 1.80 -10.41 -9.95
N ALA A 31 1.70 -11.46 -9.13
CA ALA A 31 0.48 -11.86 -8.44
C ALA A 31 0.49 -11.57 -6.93
N ASP A 32 1.65 -11.26 -6.35
CA ASP A 32 1.77 -10.85 -4.95
C ASP A 32 1.81 -9.31 -4.89
N THR A 33 0.65 -8.69 -5.03
CA THR A 33 0.50 -7.23 -5.13
C THR A 33 -0.01 -6.63 -3.84
N TYR A 34 0.10 -5.30 -3.72
CA TYR A 34 -0.65 -4.59 -2.69
C TYR A 34 -2.15 -4.87 -2.83
N ALA A 35 -2.83 -5.04 -1.70
CA ALA A 35 -4.23 -5.44 -1.67
C ALA A 35 -5.20 -4.28 -1.96
N ILE A 36 -4.83 -3.06 -1.60
CA ILE A 36 -5.64 -1.86 -1.81
C ILE A 36 -5.51 -1.43 -3.29
N ASN A 37 -6.63 -1.01 -3.89
CA ASN A 37 -6.72 -0.56 -5.29
C ASN A 37 -6.16 -1.56 -6.32
N ASN A 38 -6.23 -2.87 -6.03
CA ASN A 38 -5.62 -3.92 -6.86
C ASN A 38 -4.13 -3.66 -7.15
N GLY A 39 -3.44 -3.01 -6.20
CA GLY A 39 -2.05 -2.62 -6.29
C GLY A 39 -1.76 -1.43 -7.20
N VAL A 40 -2.74 -0.83 -7.86
CA VAL A 40 -2.52 0.34 -8.73
C VAL A 40 -2.09 1.54 -7.89
N PHE A 41 -0.88 2.04 -8.18
CA PHE A 41 -0.32 3.20 -7.50
C PHE A 41 -0.85 4.52 -8.08
N GLU A 42 -1.31 5.43 -7.22
CA GLU A 42 -1.84 6.74 -7.59
C GLU A 42 -0.74 7.81 -7.64
N GLY A 43 0.33 7.66 -6.87
CA GLY A 43 1.55 8.43 -7.06
C GLY A 43 2.21 9.01 -5.82
N TRP A 44 2.98 10.07 -6.06
CA TRP A 44 3.85 10.71 -5.08
C TRP A 44 3.51 12.19 -4.97
N GLY A 45 3.53 12.72 -3.75
CA GLY A 45 3.18 14.12 -3.54
C GLY A 45 4.00 14.86 -2.52
N THR A 46 3.61 16.13 -2.38
CA THR A 46 3.96 16.98 -1.24
C THR A 46 2.76 17.83 -0.86
N SER A 47 2.69 18.24 0.40
CA SER A 47 1.90 19.41 0.74
C SER A 47 2.52 20.67 0.15
N LEU A 48 1.67 21.58 -0.31
CA LEU A 48 2.03 22.93 -0.69
C LEU A 48 2.02 23.87 0.54
N CYS A 49 1.52 23.39 1.68
CA CYS A 49 1.86 23.96 2.98
C CYS A 49 3.37 23.97 3.15
N TRP A 50 3.98 25.05 3.60
CA TRP A 50 3.61 26.42 3.24
C TRP A 50 4.68 27.07 2.36
N TRP A 51 5.68 26.29 1.96
CA TRP A 51 6.73 26.73 1.05
C TRP A 51 6.19 27.38 -0.22
N ALA A 52 5.04 26.92 -0.72
CA ALA A 52 4.40 27.51 -1.90
C ALA A 52 3.89 28.93 -1.62
N ASN A 53 3.36 29.19 -0.42
CA ASN A 53 3.03 30.56 0.02
C ASN A 53 4.30 31.43 0.11
N ARG A 54 5.41 30.89 0.63
CA ARG A 54 6.66 31.63 0.79
C ARG A 54 7.38 31.93 -0.53
N LEU A 55 7.27 31.06 -1.54
CA LEU A 55 7.94 31.20 -2.84
C LEU A 55 7.08 31.84 -3.92
N GLY A 56 5.76 31.68 -3.85
CA GLY A 56 4.86 31.97 -4.97
C GLY A 56 4.76 33.43 -5.39
N TYR A 57 5.33 34.37 -4.62
CA TYR A 57 5.47 35.76 -5.04
C TYR A 57 6.44 35.95 -6.21
N SER A 58 7.39 35.03 -6.40
CA SER A 58 8.39 35.05 -7.47
C SER A 58 8.04 34.00 -8.52
N ASP A 59 7.76 34.45 -9.74
CA ASP A 59 7.53 33.53 -10.86
C ASP A 59 8.75 32.65 -11.17
N SER A 60 9.97 33.17 -10.92
CA SER A 60 11.22 32.42 -11.09
C SER A 60 11.32 31.28 -10.08
N LEU A 61 11.20 31.57 -8.78
CA LEU A 61 11.26 30.53 -7.74
C LEU A 61 10.10 29.54 -7.86
N ALA A 62 8.90 30.01 -8.20
CA ALA A 62 7.74 29.16 -8.42
C ALA A 62 7.97 28.18 -9.59
N GLN A 63 8.56 28.66 -10.71
CA GLN A 63 8.88 27.79 -11.85
C GLN A 63 10.02 26.83 -11.51
N GLN A 64 11.10 27.30 -10.87
CA GLN A 64 12.20 26.44 -10.44
C GLN A 64 11.70 25.32 -9.51
N ALA A 65 10.81 25.64 -8.57
CA ALA A 65 10.23 24.63 -7.68
C ALA A 65 9.35 23.63 -8.42
N ALA A 66 8.50 24.10 -9.34
CA ALA A 66 7.69 23.21 -10.16
C ALA A 66 8.55 22.27 -11.03
N ASP A 67 9.58 22.79 -11.70
CA ASP A 67 10.50 21.98 -12.51
C ASP A 67 11.28 20.97 -11.66
N THR A 68 11.70 21.39 -10.46
CA THR A 68 12.49 20.57 -9.53
C THR A 68 11.65 19.45 -8.91
N PHE A 69 10.41 19.71 -8.52
CA PHE A 69 9.62 18.74 -7.76
C PHE A 69 8.60 18.01 -8.63
N PHE A 70 8.00 18.65 -9.64
CA PHE A 70 6.95 18.05 -10.46
C PHE A 70 7.42 17.78 -11.90
N GLY A 71 8.45 18.47 -12.38
CA GLY A 71 8.94 18.34 -13.75
C GLY A 71 9.66 17.02 -14.05
N GLU A 72 9.72 16.69 -15.34
CA GLU A 72 10.30 15.45 -15.89
C GLU A 72 11.77 15.22 -15.48
N ASN A 73 12.54 16.31 -15.35
CA ASN A 73 13.93 16.27 -14.91
C ASN A 73 14.10 16.32 -13.38
N GLY A 74 13.02 16.52 -12.64
CA GLY A 74 12.97 16.66 -11.18
C GLY A 74 12.51 15.38 -10.46
N LEU A 75 11.75 15.53 -9.38
CA LEU A 75 11.17 14.38 -8.67
C LEU A 75 9.99 13.74 -9.41
N ARG A 76 9.40 14.44 -10.38
CA ARG A 76 8.21 13.99 -11.11
C ARG A 76 7.01 13.72 -10.19
N LEU A 77 6.88 14.45 -9.08
CA LEU A 77 5.68 14.38 -8.25
C LEU A 77 4.43 14.65 -9.09
N ASN A 78 3.32 14.01 -8.74
CA ASN A 78 2.05 14.21 -9.44
C ASN A 78 0.92 14.61 -8.48
N ILE A 79 1.09 14.49 -7.17
CA ILE A 79 0.09 14.86 -6.17
C ILE A 79 0.50 16.18 -5.49
N ALA A 80 -0.36 17.18 -5.55
CA ALA A 80 -0.23 18.43 -4.81
C ALA A 80 -1.36 18.56 -3.79
N ARG A 81 -1.03 18.45 -2.49
CA ARG A 81 -1.99 18.75 -1.41
C ARG A 81 -1.99 20.25 -1.14
N PHE A 82 -3.08 20.93 -1.48
CA PHE A 82 -3.26 22.37 -1.38
C PHE A 82 -4.01 22.72 -0.09
N ASN A 83 -3.47 23.60 0.73
CA ASN A 83 -4.15 24.06 1.94
C ASN A 83 -5.05 25.26 1.68
N ILE A 84 -6.35 25.05 1.88
CA ILE A 84 -7.33 26.12 2.00
C ILE A 84 -7.16 26.74 3.39
N GLY A 85 -6.36 27.81 3.44
CA GLY A 85 -6.07 28.52 4.69
C GLY A 85 -7.34 29.05 5.37
N GLY A 86 -7.34 29.05 6.70
CA GLY A 86 -8.38 29.71 7.47
C GLY A 86 -8.24 31.23 7.39
N GLY A 87 -7.00 31.72 7.42
CA GLY A 87 -6.70 33.13 7.63
C GLY A 87 -6.91 33.48 9.09
N ASP A 88 -5.85 33.98 9.72
CA ASP A 88 -5.92 34.38 11.12
C ASP A 88 -6.55 35.77 11.29
N ASN A 89 -6.89 36.09 12.54
CA ASN A 89 -7.42 37.39 12.89
C ASN A 89 -6.42 38.50 12.47
N PRO A 90 -6.84 39.53 11.71
CA PRO A 90 -5.96 40.61 11.28
C PRO A 90 -5.29 41.39 12.42
N THR A 91 -5.81 41.33 13.64
CA THR A 91 -5.18 41.94 14.83
C THR A 91 -4.09 41.07 15.45
N HIS A 92 -3.92 39.84 14.99
CA HIS A 92 -2.91 38.92 15.47
C HIS A 92 -1.63 38.98 14.63
N HIS A 93 -0.48 38.91 15.31
CA HIS A 93 0.85 38.90 14.70
C HIS A 93 1.76 37.84 15.34
N HIS A 94 1.16 36.79 15.95
CA HIS A 94 1.92 35.79 16.68
C HIS A 94 2.60 34.77 15.76
N ILE A 95 2.05 34.48 14.57
CA ILE A 95 2.68 33.59 13.60
C ILE A 95 3.96 34.25 13.08
N THR A 96 5.11 33.72 13.51
CA THR A 96 6.43 34.26 13.19
C THR A 96 7.22 33.41 12.21
N ARG A 97 6.77 32.18 11.94
CA ARG A 97 7.37 31.35 10.88
C ARG A 97 6.93 31.91 9.51
N THR A 98 7.91 32.20 8.66
CA THR A 98 7.77 33.07 7.48
C THR A 98 6.93 32.50 6.34
N ASP A 99 6.77 31.18 6.28
CA ASP A 99 5.98 30.46 5.28
C ASP A 99 4.53 30.23 5.74
N SER A 100 4.34 30.07 7.05
CA SER A 100 3.14 29.49 7.68
C SER A 100 1.91 30.38 7.87
N ASN A 101 2.04 31.69 7.66
CA ASN A 101 0.91 32.60 7.81
C ASN A 101 0.05 32.53 6.55
N MET A 102 -0.88 31.57 6.54
CA MET A 102 -1.72 31.28 5.40
C MET A 102 -2.89 32.25 5.30
N PRO A 103 -3.11 32.91 4.14
CA PRO A 103 -4.28 33.74 3.94
C PRO A 103 -5.53 32.89 3.71
N GLY A 104 -6.66 33.31 4.28
CA GLY A 104 -7.97 32.73 4.00
C GLY A 104 -8.68 33.45 2.84
N TYR A 105 -9.65 32.78 2.22
CA TYR A 105 -10.42 33.33 1.09
C TYR A 105 -11.58 34.23 1.52
N THR A 106 -11.75 34.49 2.81
CA THR A 106 -12.79 35.38 3.32
C THR A 106 -12.22 36.40 4.29
N LYS A 107 -12.83 37.59 4.28
CA LYS A 107 -12.58 38.67 5.24
C LYS A 107 -13.91 39.18 5.78
N LEU A 108 -13.90 39.77 6.98
CA LEU A 108 -15.08 40.41 7.54
C LEU A 108 -15.20 41.85 7.03
N GLU A 109 -16.27 42.15 6.30
CA GLU A 109 -16.69 43.50 5.96
C GLU A 109 -18.02 43.81 6.65
N ASN A 110 -18.05 44.86 7.49
CA ASN A 110 -19.21 45.21 8.31
C ASN A 110 -19.76 44.04 9.16
N GLY A 111 -18.86 43.15 9.61
CA GLY A 111 -19.20 41.96 10.41
C GLY A 111 -19.79 40.81 9.60
N GLN A 112 -19.76 40.86 8.26
CA GLN A 112 -20.19 39.78 7.38
C GLN A 112 -19.01 39.22 6.58
N PRO A 113 -18.92 37.90 6.39
CA PRO A 113 -17.87 37.31 5.57
C PRO A 113 -18.11 37.64 4.09
N VAL A 114 -17.09 38.17 3.44
CA VAL A 114 -17.05 38.37 1.98
C VAL A 114 -15.83 37.66 1.41
N TYR A 115 -15.97 37.08 0.22
CA TYR A 115 -14.87 36.40 -0.45
C TYR A 115 -13.86 37.39 -1.02
N ASP A 116 -12.58 37.08 -0.84
CA ASP A 116 -11.45 37.75 -1.47
C ASP A 116 -10.68 36.75 -2.34
N TRP A 117 -11.04 36.68 -3.62
CA TRP A 117 -10.41 35.78 -4.58
C TRP A 117 -8.98 36.20 -4.97
N THR A 118 -8.51 37.35 -4.48
CA THR A 118 -7.11 37.75 -4.61
C THR A 118 -6.22 37.15 -3.53
N ALA A 119 -6.80 36.67 -2.43
CA ALA A 119 -6.10 35.97 -1.36
C ALA A 119 -5.37 34.72 -1.87
N ASP A 120 -4.31 34.32 -1.18
CA ASP A 120 -3.47 33.14 -1.46
C ASP A 120 -2.96 33.00 -2.91
N TYR A 121 -2.66 34.14 -3.54
CA TYR A 121 -2.07 34.16 -4.88
C TYR A 121 -0.80 33.31 -4.96
N ASN A 122 0.04 33.36 -3.93
CA ASN A 122 1.34 32.68 -3.94
C ASN A 122 1.18 31.16 -4.04
N GLN A 123 0.36 30.54 -3.19
CA GLN A 123 0.17 29.09 -3.24
C GLN A 123 -0.45 28.67 -4.59
N ARG A 124 -1.41 29.45 -5.11
CA ARG A 124 -1.99 29.19 -6.44
C ARG A 124 -0.99 29.31 -7.59
N ASN A 125 -0.08 30.28 -7.51
CA ASN A 125 0.94 30.51 -8.53
C ASN A 125 1.86 29.29 -8.68
N VAL A 126 2.23 28.69 -7.56
CA VAL A 126 3.01 27.45 -7.50
C VAL A 126 2.17 26.25 -7.95
N LEU A 127 0.95 26.08 -7.42
CA LEU A 127 0.07 24.96 -7.77
C LEU A 127 -0.14 24.84 -9.29
N ARG A 128 -0.46 25.95 -9.98
CA ARG A 128 -0.66 25.94 -11.44
C ARG A 128 0.56 25.46 -12.20
N ARG A 129 1.77 25.79 -11.72
CA ARG A 129 3.03 25.35 -12.34
C ARG A 129 3.32 23.90 -12.02
N CYS A 130 3.05 23.45 -10.79
CA CYS A 130 3.14 22.05 -10.42
C CYS A 130 2.21 21.17 -11.28
N ILE A 131 0.96 21.59 -11.49
CA ILE A 131 0.02 20.90 -12.40
C ILE A 131 0.57 20.85 -13.82
N ALA A 132 1.03 21.99 -14.35
CA ALA A 132 1.60 22.04 -15.70
C ALA A 132 2.84 21.16 -15.87
N ALA A 133 3.69 21.07 -14.84
CA ALA A 133 4.89 20.24 -14.83
C ALA A 133 4.58 18.74 -14.68
N ALA A 134 3.56 18.38 -13.89
CA ALA A 134 3.11 17.00 -13.71
C ALA A 134 2.32 16.46 -14.92
N GLY A 135 1.66 17.33 -15.67
CA GLY A 135 0.89 16.96 -16.86
C GLY A 135 -0.40 16.20 -16.53
N ASP A 136 -0.75 15.22 -17.35
CA ASP A 136 -2.04 14.51 -17.28
C ASP A 136 -2.20 13.67 -16.00
N ASP A 137 -1.09 13.30 -15.34
CA ASP A 137 -1.09 12.53 -14.09
C ASP A 137 -1.35 13.41 -12.85
N ALA A 138 -1.49 14.73 -13.03
CA ALA A 138 -1.64 15.67 -11.92
C ALA A 138 -2.92 15.40 -11.10
N ILE A 139 -2.73 15.29 -9.79
CA ILE A 139 -3.78 15.13 -8.79
C ILE A 139 -3.69 16.32 -7.82
N VAL A 140 -4.82 16.99 -7.62
CA VAL A 140 -4.96 18.06 -6.65
C VAL A 140 -5.90 17.58 -5.55
N GLU A 141 -5.38 17.53 -4.34
CA GLU A 141 -6.17 17.38 -3.12
C GLU A 141 -6.23 18.71 -2.41
N MET A 142 -7.39 19.11 -1.91
CA MET A 142 -7.54 20.28 -1.07
C MET A 142 -7.81 19.86 0.37
N PHE A 143 -7.12 20.46 1.32
CA PHE A 143 -7.33 20.20 2.75
C PHE A 143 -7.33 21.52 3.52
N SER A 144 -7.64 21.48 4.81
CA SER A 144 -7.61 22.67 5.64
C SER A 144 -7.03 22.40 7.02
N ASN A 145 -6.01 23.17 7.38
CA ASN A 145 -5.47 23.14 8.74
C ASN A 145 -6.42 23.79 9.75
N SER A 146 -7.26 24.74 9.32
CA SER A 146 -8.14 25.47 10.23
C SER A 146 -9.28 26.21 9.53
N PRO A 147 -10.44 26.33 10.17
CA PRO A 147 -11.49 27.25 9.73
C PRO A 147 -11.03 28.72 9.75
N PRO A 148 -11.74 29.62 9.04
CA PRO A 148 -11.55 31.05 9.22
C PRO A 148 -11.69 31.49 10.67
N TYR A 149 -10.80 32.38 11.13
CA TYR A 149 -10.67 32.73 12.55
C TYR A 149 -11.99 33.15 13.23
N TYR A 150 -12.90 33.79 12.49
CA TYR A 150 -14.19 34.25 13.00
C TYR A 150 -15.22 33.11 13.20
N MET A 151 -14.97 31.94 12.61
CA MET A 151 -15.69 30.68 12.89
C MET A 151 -15.10 29.92 14.09
N CYS A 152 -13.93 30.36 14.59
CA CYS A 152 -13.24 29.69 15.69
C CYS A 152 -13.68 30.19 17.07
N GLN A 153 -13.71 29.28 18.05
CA GLN A 153 -14.02 29.53 19.46
C GLN A 153 -13.06 30.57 20.07
N SER A 154 -11.77 30.46 19.74
CA SER A 154 -10.73 31.38 20.21
C SER A 154 -10.68 32.71 19.45
N GLY A 155 -11.39 32.83 18.32
CA GLY A 155 -11.16 33.92 17.37
C GLY A 155 -9.80 33.87 16.68
N CYS A 156 -9.13 32.71 16.66
CA CYS A 156 -7.80 32.50 16.09
C CYS A 156 -7.74 31.20 15.27
N SER A 157 -7.07 31.24 14.12
CA SER A 157 -6.92 30.06 13.25
C SER A 157 -5.88 29.04 13.77
N THR A 158 -5.08 29.40 14.77
CA THR A 158 -4.03 28.50 15.31
C THR A 158 -4.50 27.47 16.33
N GLY A 159 -5.74 27.60 16.81
CA GLY A 159 -6.36 26.62 17.69
C GLY A 159 -7.13 27.23 18.85
N ASN A 160 -7.52 26.38 19.80
CA ASN A 160 -8.33 26.75 20.96
C ASN A 160 -7.43 27.23 22.12
N THR A 161 -7.95 28.04 23.05
CA THR A 161 -7.21 28.41 24.27
C THR A 161 -6.92 27.20 25.17
N ASN A 162 -7.73 26.14 25.07
CA ASN A 162 -7.40 24.80 25.52
C ASN A 162 -7.03 23.92 24.30
N PRO A 163 -5.74 23.61 24.08
CA PRO A 163 -5.28 22.96 22.85
C PRO A 163 -5.84 21.58 22.52
N GLY A 164 -6.44 20.88 23.51
CA GLY A 164 -7.13 19.59 23.31
C GLY A 164 -8.64 19.74 23.24
N LYS A 165 -9.15 20.88 22.77
CA LYS A 165 -10.58 21.15 22.63
C LYS A 165 -10.89 21.71 21.26
N ASN A 166 -12.05 21.33 20.75
CA ASN A 166 -12.55 21.76 19.46
C ASN A 166 -12.45 23.28 19.31
N ASN A 167 -11.83 23.74 18.21
CA ASN A 167 -11.71 25.16 17.95
C ASN A 167 -12.82 25.68 17.02
N LEU A 168 -13.59 24.83 16.34
CA LEU A 168 -14.74 25.28 15.57
C LEU A 168 -15.93 25.55 16.50
N LYS A 169 -16.67 26.64 16.27
CA LYS A 169 -17.91 26.91 17.02
C LYS A 169 -19.00 25.90 16.66
N ASP A 170 -19.81 25.52 17.65
CA ASP A 170 -20.85 24.49 17.50
C ASP A 170 -21.86 24.80 16.39
N ASP A 171 -22.10 26.07 16.11
CA ASP A 171 -23.01 26.61 15.10
C ASP A 171 -22.34 26.90 13.73
N SER A 172 -21.03 26.64 13.60
CA SER A 172 -20.24 27.03 12.43
C SER A 172 -19.82 25.86 11.52
N TYR A 173 -20.24 24.63 11.80
CA TYR A 173 -19.96 23.44 10.98
C TYR A 173 -20.43 23.58 9.53
N THR A 174 -21.71 23.95 9.32
CA THR A 174 -22.24 24.17 7.98
C THR A 174 -21.53 25.33 7.29
N ALA A 175 -21.24 26.42 8.00
CA ALA A 175 -20.55 27.57 7.42
C ALA A 175 -19.11 27.23 6.98
N PHE A 176 -18.39 26.41 7.75
CA PHE A 176 -17.06 25.95 7.38
C PHE A 176 -17.08 24.98 6.19
N ALA A 177 -18.02 24.04 6.18
CA ALA A 177 -18.24 23.16 5.03
C ALA A 177 -18.57 23.95 3.74
N GLU A 178 -19.44 24.96 3.84
CA GLU A 178 -19.78 25.85 2.72
C GLU A 178 -18.58 26.67 2.26
N TYR A 179 -17.70 27.10 3.17
CA TYR A 179 -16.46 27.79 2.84
C TYR A 179 -15.53 26.92 1.99
N LEU A 180 -15.24 25.69 2.44
CA LEU A 180 -14.39 24.75 1.70
C LEU A 180 -14.98 24.43 0.32
N ALA A 181 -16.28 24.10 0.26
CA ALA A 181 -16.95 23.75 -0.97
C ALA A 181 -16.99 24.91 -1.99
N GLU A 182 -17.18 26.15 -1.52
CA GLU A 182 -17.13 27.33 -2.40
C GLU A 182 -15.74 27.59 -2.96
N VAL A 183 -14.69 27.41 -2.14
CA VAL A 183 -13.30 27.54 -2.62
C VAL A 183 -13.00 26.46 -3.66
N CYS A 184 -13.32 25.19 -3.38
CA CYS A 184 -13.14 24.12 -4.35
C CYS A 184 -13.87 24.42 -5.67
N LYS A 185 -15.13 24.88 -5.59
CA LYS A 185 -15.93 25.26 -6.77
C LYS A 185 -15.24 26.36 -7.58
N HIS A 186 -14.80 27.43 -6.92
CA HIS A 186 -14.13 28.55 -7.58
C HIS A 186 -12.86 28.09 -8.31
N TYR A 187 -12.09 27.18 -7.70
CA TYR A 187 -10.91 26.60 -8.36
C TYR A 187 -11.25 25.83 -9.64
N GLN A 188 -12.31 25.03 -9.62
CA GLN A 188 -12.73 24.27 -10.79
C GLN A 188 -13.29 25.18 -11.89
N GLU A 189 -14.24 26.06 -11.55
CA GLU A 189 -15.03 26.82 -12.54
C GLU A 189 -14.30 28.05 -13.07
N GLU A 190 -13.63 28.82 -12.20
CA GLU A 190 -13.05 30.12 -12.55
C GLU A 190 -11.55 30.01 -12.87
N TRP A 191 -10.86 29.04 -12.27
CA TRP A 191 -9.42 28.86 -12.41
C TRP A 191 -8.99 27.61 -13.17
N GLY A 192 -9.94 26.76 -13.58
CA GLY A 192 -9.68 25.58 -14.39
C GLY A 192 -8.81 24.53 -13.71
N ILE A 193 -8.78 24.51 -12.37
CA ILE A 193 -8.02 23.53 -11.60
C ILE A 193 -8.99 22.42 -11.19
N LYS A 194 -8.77 21.22 -11.75
CA LYS A 194 -9.53 20.03 -11.36
C LYS A 194 -9.14 19.60 -9.95
N VAL A 195 -10.09 19.65 -9.03
CA VAL A 195 -9.92 19.16 -7.66
C VAL A 195 -10.36 17.70 -7.66
N GLN A 196 -9.47 16.78 -7.30
CA GLN A 196 -9.83 15.36 -7.22
C GLN A 196 -10.49 15.05 -5.88
N SER A 197 -9.91 15.54 -4.79
CA SER A 197 -10.35 15.25 -3.44
C SER A 197 -10.33 16.48 -2.54
N VAL A 198 -11.16 16.43 -1.49
CA VAL A 198 -11.19 17.44 -0.44
C VAL A 198 -11.35 16.81 0.95
N GLU A 199 -10.71 17.40 1.95
CA GLU A 199 -10.97 17.13 3.37
C GLU A 199 -11.01 18.41 4.20
N ALA A 200 -11.66 18.31 5.37
CA ALA A 200 -11.90 19.48 6.23
C ALA A 200 -10.94 19.60 7.42
N MET A 201 -10.01 18.66 7.58
CA MET A 201 -9.25 18.47 8.81
C MET A 201 -7.79 18.14 8.49
N ASN A 202 -6.92 18.40 9.47
CA ASN A 202 -5.53 17.99 9.49
C ASN A 202 -5.14 17.74 10.95
N GLU A 203 -4.73 16.51 11.27
CA GLU A 203 -4.38 16.05 12.62
C GLU A 203 -5.42 16.43 13.70
N PRO A 204 -6.70 16.07 13.49
CA PRO A 204 -7.81 16.62 14.27
C PRO A 204 -7.75 16.27 15.76
N TYR A 205 -7.38 15.05 16.16
CA TYR A 205 -7.47 14.62 17.56
C TYR A 205 -6.22 14.92 18.40
N THR A 206 -5.42 15.91 18.01
CA THR A 206 -4.20 16.27 18.73
C THR A 206 -4.43 17.32 19.81
N ASN A 207 -3.60 17.32 20.85
CA ASN A 207 -3.74 18.22 22.00
C ASN A 207 -2.76 19.41 21.98
N PHE A 208 -2.30 19.81 20.79
CA PHE A 208 -1.30 20.86 20.62
C PHE A 208 -1.75 22.03 19.72
N TRP A 209 -3.02 22.04 19.29
CA TRP A 209 -3.63 23.16 18.56
C TRP A 209 -4.05 24.29 19.51
N GLY A 210 -3.07 25.08 19.94
CA GLY A 210 -3.25 26.22 20.84
C GLY A 210 -3.40 27.56 20.14
N ALA A 211 -4.37 28.36 20.60
CA ALA A 211 -4.54 29.75 20.19
C ALA A 211 -3.26 30.57 20.42
N ASN A 212 -2.99 31.52 19.52
CA ASN A 212 -1.78 32.34 19.49
C ASN A 212 -0.48 31.55 19.29
N SER A 213 -0.53 30.41 18.58
CA SER A 213 0.67 29.67 18.20
C SER A 213 1.61 30.53 17.35
N TYR A 214 2.90 30.50 17.64
CA TYR A 214 3.90 31.19 16.82
C TYR A 214 4.20 30.47 15.50
N LYS A 215 3.73 29.23 15.36
CA LYS A 215 4.15 28.31 14.31
C LYS A 215 3.15 28.16 13.17
N GLN A 216 1.87 27.89 13.45
CA GLN A 216 0.94 27.41 12.42
C GLN A 216 -0.54 27.45 12.79
N GLU A 217 -1.39 27.45 11.76
CA GLU A 217 -2.83 27.14 11.83
C GLU A 217 -3.08 25.72 12.34
N GLY A 218 -4.23 25.49 13.00
CA GLY A 218 -4.64 24.18 13.51
C GLY A 218 -6.02 24.21 14.13
N CYS A 219 -6.77 23.11 14.02
CA CYS A 219 -8.09 22.97 14.62
C CYS A 219 -8.33 21.55 15.15
N HIS A 220 -8.52 21.43 16.47
CA HIS A 220 -8.86 20.15 17.07
C HIS A 220 -10.30 19.75 16.69
N PHE A 221 -10.53 18.46 16.46
CA PHE A 221 -11.86 17.84 16.43
C PHE A 221 -11.81 16.56 17.28
N ASP A 222 -12.81 16.37 18.14
CA ASP A 222 -12.93 15.14 18.92
C ASP A 222 -13.29 13.95 18.02
N ILE A 223 -12.61 12.82 18.24
CA ILE A 223 -12.86 11.54 17.55
C ILE A 223 -14.34 11.19 17.54
N GLY A 224 -14.81 10.75 16.37
CA GLY A 224 -16.18 10.28 16.18
C GLY A 224 -17.15 11.42 15.93
N ASN A 225 -17.64 12.10 16.97
CA ASN A 225 -18.78 13.03 16.83
C ASN A 225 -18.43 14.29 16.03
N SER A 226 -17.36 14.99 16.40
CA SER A 226 -17.00 16.28 15.78
C SER A 226 -16.48 16.06 14.35
N GLU A 227 -15.65 15.05 14.14
CA GLU A 227 -15.18 14.62 12.82
C GLU A 227 -16.34 14.19 11.91
N SER A 228 -17.24 13.34 12.40
CA SER A 228 -18.40 12.89 11.61
C SER A 228 -19.26 14.07 11.18
N LYS A 229 -19.50 15.02 12.09
CA LYS A 229 -20.34 16.18 11.79
C LYS A 229 -19.75 17.02 10.67
N ILE A 230 -18.45 17.32 10.69
CA ILE A 230 -17.86 18.14 9.64
C ILE A 230 -17.79 17.41 8.29
N ILE A 231 -17.50 16.10 8.28
CA ILE A 231 -17.51 15.28 7.06
C ILE A 231 -18.88 15.30 6.39
N VAL A 232 -19.95 15.08 7.17
CA VAL A 232 -21.32 15.07 6.67
C VAL A 232 -21.76 16.45 6.18
N GLU A 233 -21.41 17.53 6.88
CA GLU A 233 -21.71 18.88 6.41
C GLU A 233 -20.93 19.23 5.13
N LEU A 234 -19.67 18.80 4.99
CA LEU A 234 -18.90 18.97 3.76
C LEU A 234 -19.56 18.23 2.60
N GLN A 235 -19.99 16.98 2.79
CA GLN A 235 -20.69 16.23 1.75
C GLN A 235 -21.93 16.98 1.24
N LYS A 236 -22.75 17.51 2.17
CA LYS A 236 -23.93 18.32 1.82
C LYS A 236 -23.56 19.58 1.05
N ALA A 237 -22.51 20.28 1.48
CA ALA A 237 -22.06 21.52 0.85
C ALA A 237 -21.52 21.31 -0.57
N MET A 238 -20.82 20.19 -0.80
CA MET A 238 -20.32 19.77 -2.13
C MET A 238 -21.49 19.36 -3.05
N ALA A 239 -22.39 18.51 -2.57
CA ALA A 239 -23.56 18.07 -3.34
C ALA A 239 -24.49 19.24 -3.73
N LYS A 240 -24.71 20.19 -2.82
CA LYS A 240 -25.48 21.42 -3.09
C LYS A 240 -24.90 22.23 -4.27
N ARG A 241 -23.61 22.05 -4.58
CA ARG A 241 -22.89 22.73 -5.66
C ARG A 241 -22.73 21.89 -6.92
N GLY A 242 -23.23 20.65 -6.96
CA GLY A 242 -23.00 19.75 -8.08
C GLY A 242 -21.56 19.23 -8.16
N MET A 243 -20.86 19.14 -7.03
CA MET A 243 -19.45 18.71 -6.93
C MET A 243 -19.32 17.29 -6.36
N GLU A 244 -20.29 16.42 -6.63
CA GLU A 244 -20.28 15.03 -6.16
C GLU A 244 -19.16 14.17 -6.82
N ASP A 245 -18.50 14.68 -7.84
CA ASP A 245 -17.33 14.07 -8.49
C ASP A 245 -16.02 14.28 -7.71
N VAL A 246 -15.98 15.28 -6.82
CA VAL A 246 -14.86 15.48 -5.89
C VAL A 246 -15.05 14.57 -4.70
N ILE A 247 -14.11 13.65 -4.49
CA ILE A 247 -14.21 12.69 -3.39
C ILE A 247 -13.86 13.34 -2.05
N LEU A 248 -14.50 12.88 -0.98
CA LEU A 248 -14.15 13.28 0.38
C LEU A 248 -13.12 12.30 0.97
N CYS A 249 -12.12 12.84 1.67
CA CYS A 249 -11.11 12.09 2.39
C CYS A 249 -11.18 12.36 3.91
N GLY A 250 -10.51 11.52 4.70
CA GLY A 250 -10.31 11.75 6.13
C GLY A 250 -9.88 10.51 6.90
N THR A 251 -9.58 10.61 8.19
CA THR A 251 -9.65 11.82 9.03
C THR A 251 -8.32 12.57 9.15
N ASP A 252 -7.25 12.09 8.52
CA ASP A 252 -5.94 12.74 8.46
C ASP A 252 -5.27 12.89 9.83
N GLU A 253 -5.32 11.83 10.64
CA GLU A 253 -4.77 11.83 11.99
C GLU A 253 -3.23 11.78 11.99
N THR A 254 -2.63 12.46 12.98
CA THR A 254 -1.17 12.54 13.22
C THR A 254 -0.49 11.16 13.27
N SER A 255 -1.19 10.13 13.72
CA SER A 255 -0.60 8.81 13.93
C SER A 255 -1.51 7.69 13.48
N ILE A 256 -0.89 6.60 13.03
CA ILE A 256 -1.55 5.41 12.51
C ILE A 256 -2.54 4.82 13.53
N ASP A 257 -2.15 4.74 14.79
CA ASP A 257 -2.97 4.13 15.83
C ASP A 257 -4.21 5.00 16.12
N THR A 258 -4.05 6.33 16.13
CA THR A 258 -5.18 7.27 16.26
C THR A 258 -6.09 7.23 15.04
N GLN A 259 -5.54 7.09 13.83
CA GLN A 259 -6.33 6.95 12.61
C GLN A 259 -7.29 5.77 12.68
N ILE A 260 -6.83 4.64 13.21
CA ILE A 260 -7.66 3.45 13.41
C ILE A 260 -8.82 3.76 14.36
N ASP A 261 -8.52 4.42 15.49
CA ASP A 261 -9.54 4.78 16.48
C ASP A 261 -10.56 5.76 15.89
N ALA A 262 -10.11 6.77 15.15
CA ALA A 262 -10.94 7.78 14.49
C ALA A 262 -11.88 7.16 13.46
N VAL A 263 -11.34 6.40 12.50
CA VAL A 263 -12.15 5.72 11.46
C VAL A 263 -13.17 4.80 12.09
N ASN A 264 -12.81 4.01 13.11
CA ASN A 264 -13.74 3.11 13.77
C ASN A 264 -14.87 3.85 14.50
N ALA A 265 -14.58 5.03 15.05
CA ALA A 265 -15.54 5.85 15.77
C ALA A 265 -16.45 6.71 14.88
N LEU A 266 -16.13 6.89 13.59
CA LEU A 266 -16.99 7.62 12.66
C LEU A 266 -18.40 7.00 12.60
N SER A 267 -19.40 7.88 12.50
CA SER A 267 -20.78 7.50 12.21
C SER A 267 -20.87 6.78 10.86
N ALA A 268 -21.91 5.95 10.67
CA ALA A 268 -22.13 5.26 9.40
C ALA A 268 -22.28 6.23 8.22
N GLU A 269 -22.93 7.37 8.43
CA GLU A 269 -23.08 8.42 7.41
C GLU A 269 -21.72 9.01 7.02
N ALA A 270 -20.87 9.36 7.99
CA ALA A 270 -19.53 9.88 7.72
C ALA A 270 -18.60 8.84 7.06
N LYS A 271 -18.64 7.58 7.50
CA LYS A 271 -17.90 6.47 6.85
C LYS A 271 -18.30 6.26 5.39
N ASN A 272 -19.60 6.44 5.09
CA ASN A 272 -20.10 6.34 3.72
C ASN A 272 -19.75 7.58 2.89
N ALA A 273 -19.62 8.75 3.51
CA ALA A 273 -19.27 9.99 2.83
C ALA A 273 -17.81 10.04 2.35
N ILE A 274 -16.85 9.52 3.15
CA ILE A 274 -15.46 9.45 2.71
C ILE A 274 -15.24 8.30 1.73
N SER A 275 -14.44 8.52 0.69
CA SER A 275 -14.06 7.46 -0.28
C SER A 275 -12.66 6.92 -0.03
N ARG A 276 -11.82 7.68 0.69
CA ARG A 276 -10.43 7.35 0.99
C ARG A 276 -10.08 7.72 2.42
N ILE A 277 -9.23 6.89 3.03
CA ILE A 277 -8.59 7.19 4.31
C ILE A 277 -7.26 7.86 4.05
N ASP A 278 -7.07 9.03 4.64
CA ASP A 278 -5.81 9.76 4.66
C ASP A 278 -5.26 9.71 6.10
N THR A 279 -3.95 9.52 6.25
CA THR A 279 -3.29 9.35 7.55
C THR A 279 -1.84 9.79 7.54
N HIS A 280 -1.37 10.26 8.70
CA HIS A 280 0.03 10.60 8.91
C HIS A 280 0.77 9.47 9.63
N THR A 281 2.07 9.34 9.38
CA THR A 281 2.91 8.30 10.00
C THR A 281 3.95 8.85 10.97
N TYR A 282 3.74 10.05 11.51
CA TYR A 282 4.60 10.63 12.54
C TYR A 282 4.73 9.73 13.78
N GLY A 283 3.69 8.96 14.08
CA GLY A 283 3.68 7.96 15.15
C GLY A 283 2.82 6.75 14.83
N GLY A 284 2.72 5.85 15.81
CA GLY A 284 1.98 4.60 15.68
C GLY A 284 2.80 3.45 15.10
N SER A 285 2.29 2.24 15.29
CA SER A 285 2.95 0.98 14.92
C SER A 285 2.05 0.04 14.12
N LYS A 286 0.74 0.29 14.10
CA LYS A 286 -0.28 -0.62 13.58
C LYS A 286 -0.53 -0.52 12.07
N ARG A 287 0.52 -0.38 11.26
CA ARG A 287 0.43 -0.18 9.79
C ARG A 287 -0.43 -1.25 9.10
N THR A 288 -0.16 -2.52 9.37
CA THR A 288 -0.92 -3.63 8.79
C THR A 288 -2.37 -3.64 9.26
N GLN A 289 -2.63 -3.28 10.53
CA GLN A 289 -4.01 -3.18 11.01
C GLN A 289 -4.75 -2.02 10.35
N LEU A 290 -4.10 -0.90 10.06
CA LEU A 290 -4.72 0.20 9.33
C LEU A 290 -5.05 -0.19 7.88
N LYS A 291 -4.18 -0.95 7.22
CA LYS A 291 -4.50 -1.59 5.93
C LYS A 291 -5.77 -2.44 6.04
N ASP A 292 -5.85 -3.30 7.06
CA ASP A 292 -7.00 -4.19 7.25
C ASP A 292 -8.29 -3.40 7.53
N VAL A 293 -8.21 -2.27 8.25
CA VAL A 293 -9.34 -1.35 8.46
C VAL A 293 -9.78 -0.73 7.13
N ALA A 294 -8.85 -0.29 6.27
CA ALA A 294 -9.19 0.27 4.97
C ALA A 294 -9.89 -0.77 4.08
N LEU A 295 -9.35 -1.99 4.01
CA LEU A 295 -9.95 -3.11 3.26
C LEU A 295 -11.35 -3.47 3.79
N ALA A 296 -11.52 -3.58 5.11
CA ALA A 296 -12.80 -3.92 5.72
C ALA A 296 -13.88 -2.86 5.47
N ASN A 297 -13.49 -1.61 5.21
CA ASN A 297 -14.41 -0.51 4.88
C ASN A 297 -14.48 -0.23 3.38
N GLY A 298 -13.78 -1.00 2.53
CA GLY A 298 -13.74 -0.80 1.09
C GLY A 298 -13.18 0.56 0.67
N LYS A 299 -12.15 1.06 1.37
CA LYS A 299 -11.55 2.38 1.14
C LYS A 299 -10.13 2.27 0.59
N ASN A 300 -9.74 3.22 -0.25
CA ASN A 300 -8.33 3.47 -0.54
C ASN A 300 -7.63 4.05 0.71
N LEU A 301 -6.30 3.99 0.72
CA LEU A 301 -5.47 4.47 1.83
C LEU A 301 -4.27 5.25 1.29
N TRP A 302 -4.13 6.50 1.71
CA TRP A 302 -2.96 7.32 1.45
C TRP A 302 -2.13 7.49 2.72
N MET A 303 -0.81 7.44 2.57
CA MET A 303 0.09 8.08 3.52
C MET A 303 0.15 9.55 3.09
N SER A 304 -0.61 10.40 3.76
CA SER A 304 -0.91 11.77 3.32
C SER A 304 0.07 12.82 3.86
N GLU A 305 0.80 12.49 4.92
CA GLU A 305 1.84 13.36 5.46
C GLU A 305 2.82 12.62 6.36
N VAL A 306 4.10 12.77 6.08
CA VAL A 306 5.16 12.57 7.07
C VAL A 306 6.42 13.28 6.61
N ASP A 307 7.18 13.79 7.56
CA ASP A 307 8.58 14.18 7.39
C ASP A 307 9.26 14.23 8.78
N GLY A 308 10.54 14.58 8.86
CA GLY A 308 11.24 14.65 10.13
C GLY A 308 12.74 14.85 10.01
N LYS A 309 13.37 15.02 11.17
CA LYS A 309 14.83 15.14 11.34
C LYS A 309 15.51 13.79 11.57
N GLY A 310 14.90 12.70 11.09
CA GLY A 310 15.48 11.38 11.30
C GLY A 310 16.77 11.18 10.50
N GLU A 311 17.61 10.31 11.00
CA GLU A 311 18.89 9.93 10.40
C GLU A 311 19.00 8.41 10.45
N ALA A 312 19.51 7.82 9.36
CA ALA A 312 19.82 6.40 9.31
C ALA A 312 21.19 6.18 8.66
N GLY A 313 21.75 5.00 8.86
CA GLY A 313 23.03 4.61 8.28
C GLY A 313 24.23 4.78 9.20
N GLN A 314 25.30 4.05 8.90
CA GLN A 314 26.53 4.06 9.70
C GLN A 314 27.52 5.06 9.12
N ASN A 315 27.76 6.17 9.84
CA ASN A 315 28.59 7.29 9.36
C ASN A 315 28.17 7.80 7.97
N ALA A 316 26.85 7.89 7.75
CA ALA A 316 26.28 8.11 6.42
C ALA A 316 26.48 9.54 5.88
N GLY A 317 26.93 10.51 6.68
CA GLY A 317 27.15 11.88 6.22
C GLY A 317 25.87 12.48 5.63
N ALA A 318 25.97 13.11 4.45
CA ALA A 318 24.83 13.72 3.77
C ALA A 318 23.70 12.73 3.43
N MET A 319 24.01 11.43 3.27
CA MET A 319 23.01 10.41 3.02
C MET A 319 22.13 10.09 4.23
N ALA A 320 22.53 10.45 5.46
CA ALA A 320 21.81 10.10 6.68
C ALA A 320 20.31 10.44 6.66
N PRO A 321 19.88 11.67 6.32
CA PRO A 321 18.46 12.01 6.19
C PRO A 321 17.77 11.30 5.03
N GLY A 322 18.48 11.05 3.92
CA GLY A 322 17.93 10.36 2.75
C GLY A 322 17.66 8.87 3.00
N LEU A 323 18.54 8.21 3.75
CA LEU A 323 18.36 6.82 4.17
C LEU A 323 17.20 6.67 5.16
N TRP A 324 17.05 7.61 6.09
CA TRP A 324 15.89 7.62 7.00
C TRP A 324 14.58 7.75 6.22
N LEU A 325 14.52 8.66 5.25
CA LEU A 325 13.34 8.83 4.40
C LEU A 325 13.05 7.57 3.58
N SER A 326 14.09 6.91 3.05
CA SER A 326 13.96 5.67 2.27
C SER A 326 13.40 4.51 3.12
N GLU A 327 13.86 4.38 4.35
CA GLU A 327 13.32 3.43 5.33
C GLU A 327 11.85 3.72 5.65
N ARG A 328 11.50 4.99 5.85
CA ARG A 328 10.12 5.41 6.12
C ARG A 328 9.18 5.09 4.96
N ILE A 329 9.52 5.50 3.74
CA ILE A 329 8.74 5.22 2.52
C ILE A 329 8.52 3.72 2.36
N THR A 330 9.60 2.94 2.41
CA THR A 330 9.54 1.49 2.21
C THR A 330 8.67 0.82 3.27
N THR A 331 8.78 1.24 4.53
CA THR A 331 8.01 0.69 5.66
C THR A 331 6.52 1.04 5.53
N ASP A 332 6.21 2.30 5.24
CA ASP A 332 4.82 2.77 5.13
C ASP A 332 4.12 2.09 3.94
N CYS A 333 4.70 2.14 2.74
CA CYS A 333 4.10 1.56 1.54
C CYS A 333 3.91 0.04 1.68
N ASN A 334 4.97 -0.72 2.06
CA ASN A 334 4.86 -2.18 2.13
C ASN A 334 3.90 -2.65 3.22
N ALA A 335 3.86 -2.00 4.39
CA ALA A 335 3.04 -2.49 5.51
C ALA A 335 1.59 -1.97 5.46
N MET A 336 1.37 -0.74 4.99
CA MET A 336 0.02 -0.17 4.86
C MET A 336 -0.63 -0.49 3.52
N ASN A 337 0.16 -0.92 2.51
CA ASN A 337 -0.29 -0.98 1.11
C ASN A 337 -0.89 0.36 0.67
N ALA A 338 -0.27 1.48 1.10
CA ALA A 338 -0.72 2.81 0.72
C ALA A 338 -0.57 2.99 -0.79
N VAL A 339 -1.61 3.53 -1.43
CA VAL A 339 -1.65 3.71 -2.90
C VAL A 339 -1.13 5.07 -3.33
N ALA A 340 -0.85 5.97 -2.39
CA ALA A 340 -0.02 7.15 -2.59
C ALA A 340 0.79 7.46 -1.33
N TRP A 341 1.88 8.20 -1.52
CA TRP A 341 2.76 8.63 -0.44
C TRP A 341 3.14 10.10 -0.62
N ILE A 342 2.76 10.94 0.33
CA ILE A 342 2.88 12.39 0.26
C ILE A 342 3.82 12.91 1.36
N LEU A 343 4.92 13.52 0.95
CA LEU A 343 5.82 14.21 1.88
C LEU A 343 5.11 15.43 2.49
N TRP A 344 5.44 15.81 3.73
CA TRP A 344 4.95 17.07 4.29
C TRP A 344 5.33 18.30 3.42
N GLN A 345 6.55 18.81 3.51
CA GLN A 345 7.02 19.91 2.65
C GLN A 345 8.26 19.49 1.89
N VAL A 346 8.34 19.80 0.60
CA VAL A 346 9.59 19.67 -0.17
C VAL A 346 10.65 20.72 0.22
N ILE A 347 10.21 21.87 0.74
CA ILE A 347 11.09 22.92 1.27
C ILE A 347 10.55 23.31 2.64
N ASP A 348 11.35 23.17 3.70
CA ASP A 348 10.97 23.60 5.05
C ASP A 348 11.89 24.73 5.57
N SER A 349 12.90 25.12 4.78
CA SER A 349 13.86 26.17 5.13
C SER A 349 14.07 27.16 3.99
N HIS A 350 14.17 28.42 4.39
CA HIS A 350 14.30 29.57 3.50
C HIS A 350 15.52 30.41 3.89
N VAL A 351 16.11 31.12 2.93
CA VAL A 351 17.17 32.11 3.15
C VAL A 351 16.73 33.42 2.51
N CYS A 352 16.52 34.45 3.33
CA CYS A 352 16.34 35.82 2.88
C CYS A 352 16.90 36.78 3.94
N ALA A 353 17.86 37.61 3.57
CA ALA A 353 18.48 38.58 4.47
C ALA A 353 17.47 39.62 4.98
N ALA A 354 16.48 39.97 4.15
CA ALA A 354 15.38 40.85 4.53
C ALA A 354 14.31 40.16 5.39
N GLY A 355 14.28 38.82 5.40
CA GLY A 355 13.21 38.05 5.99
C GLY A 355 11.88 38.18 5.23
N TYR A 356 10.77 37.94 5.92
CA TYR A 356 9.43 38.09 5.35
C TYR A 356 8.45 38.58 6.43
N ASN A 357 7.68 39.63 6.12
CA ASN A 357 6.74 40.27 7.05
C ASN A 357 7.33 40.61 8.43
N GLY A 358 8.60 41.06 8.46
CA GLY A 358 9.32 41.41 9.69
C GLY A 358 9.89 40.21 10.47
N ASN A 359 9.66 38.98 9.99
CA ASN A 359 10.19 37.75 10.58
C ASN A 359 11.44 37.27 9.83
N LYS A 360 12.28 36.47 10.51
CA LYS A 360 13.52 35.93 9.94
C LYS A 360 13.32 34.48 9.50
N ASP A 361 13.89 34.14 8.34
CA ASP A 361 13.93 32.76 7.88
C ASP A 361 14.93 31.90 8.68
N GLY A 362 14.75 30.58 8.65
CA GLY A 362 15.59 29.60 9.36
C GLY A 362 17.03 29.48 8.84
N GLY A 363 17.28 29.91 7.61
CA GLY A 363 18.61 29.95 7.01
C GLY A 363 19.01 28.65 6.30
N MET A 364 20.31 28.52 6.03
CA MET A 364 20.86 27.33 5.37
C MET A 364 20.86 26.13 6.31
N LEU A 365 20.50 24.96 5.80
CA LEU A 365 20.50 23.70 6.55
C LEU A 365 21.90 23.11 6.67
N ASN A 366 22.14 22.38 7.76
CA ASN A 366 23.25 21.43 7.81
C ASN A 366 22.88 20.19 7.00
N MET A 367 23.37 20.11 5.76
CA MET A 367 23.08 19.01 4.83
C MET A 367 23.65 17.64 5.24
N ASN A 368 24.39 17.57 6.35
CA ASN A 368 24.95 16.33 6.91
C ASN A 368 24.23 15.85 8.19
N ALA A 369 23.07 16.42 8.51
CA ALA A 369 22.26 16.04 9.68
C ALA A 369 20.80 15.86 9.28
N GLY A 370 19.97 15.38 10.21
CA GLY A 370 18.53 15.30 10.02
C GLY A 370 17.87 16.69 9.92
N PHE A 371 17.04 16.90 8.90
CA PHE A 371 16.26 18.12 8.69
C PHE A 371 14.91 17.82 8.02
N TRP A 372 13.97 18.75 8.18
CA TRP A 372 12.70 18.78 7.45
C TRP A 372 12.91 19.38 6.06
N GLY A 373 12.11 18.96 5.10
CA GLY A 373 12.26 19.32 3.70
C GLY A 373 13.27 18.45 2.96
N LEU A 374 13.33 18.65 1.64
CA LEU A 374 14.32 18.05 0.74
C LEU A 374 15.33 19.09 0.23
N ALA A 375 14.97 20.36 0.30
CA ALA A 375 15.73 21.47 -0.27
C ALA A 375 15.59 22.75 0.56
N VAL A 376 16.43 23.74 0.24
CA VAL A 376 16.40 25.09 0.80
C VAL A 376 16.18 26.09 -0.32
N ALA A 377 15.22 27.01 -0.16
CA ALA A 377 15.06 28.12 -1.08
C ALA A 377 15.85 29.35 -0.60
N ASP A 378 16.76 29.83 -1.44
CA ASP A 378 17.48 31.08 -1.23
C ASP A 378 16.88 32.18 -2.10
N HIS A 379 16.11 33.03 -1.45
CA HIS A 379 15.38 34.14 -2.07
C HIS A 379 16.32 35.28 -2.49
N ASP A 380 17.46 35.46 -1.81
CA ASP A 380 18.42 36.51 -2.15
C ASP A 380 19.19 36.15 -3.42
N LYS A 381 19.38 34.86 -3.68
CA LYS A 381 20.07 34.33 -4.88
C LYS A 381 19.14 33.76 -5.95
N ASP A 382 17.83 33.76 -5.72
CA ASP A 382 16.84 33.18 -6.63
C ASP A 382 17.18 31.71 -7.00
N THR A 383 17.51 30.88 -5.99
CA THR A 383 18.04 29.53 -6.19
C THR A 383 17.45 28.52 -5.20
N ILE A 384 17.24 27.28 -5.64
CA ILE A 384 16.89 26.15 -4.77
C ILE A 384 18.10 25.22 -4.61
N TYR A 385 18.50 24.94 -3.35
CA TYR A 385 19.60 24.05 -3.01
C TYR A 385 19.09 22.66 -2.62
N LEU A 386 19.52 21.64 -3.35
CA LEU A 386 19.08 20.26 -3.18
C LEU A 386 19.97 19.49 -2.21
N SER A 387 19.37 18.60 -1.43
CA SER A 387 20.08 17.71 -0.50
C SER A 387 20.17 16.27 -1.01
N LYS A 388 20.94 15.40 -0.35
CA LYS A 388 20.88 13.96 -0.65
C LYS A 388 19.52 13.34 -0.28
N LYS A 389 18.73 13.96 0.61
CA LYS A 389 17.36 13.52 0.89
C LYS A 389 16.44 13.70 -0.33
N TYR A 390 16.63 14.77 -1.11
CA TYR A 390 15.97 14.96 -2.41
C TYR A 390 16.31 13.83 -3.38
N TYR A 391 17.61 13.52 -3.54
CA TYR A 391 18.03 12.45 -4.43
C TYR A 391 17.58 11.06 -3.94
N SER A 392 17.59 10.80 -2.63
CA SER A 392 17.01 9.56 -2.09
C SER A 392 15.52 9.44 -2.38
N PHE A 393 14.73 10.52 -2.23
CA PHE A 393 13.31 10.48 -2.57
C PHE A 393 13.09 10.21 -4.07
N GLY A 394 13.89 10.85 -4.93
CA GLY A 394 13.79 10.63 -6.38
C GLY A 394 14.12 9.23 -6.86
N GLN A 395 14.84 8.40 -6.08
CA GLN A 395 15.01 6.98 -6.39
C GLN A 395 13.69 6.20 -6.37
N TYR A 396 12.70 6.70 -5.65
CA TYR A 396 11.34 6.19 -5.66
C TYR A 396 10.49 6.94 -6.68
N THR A 397 10.38 8.26 -6.53
CA THR A 397 9.36 9.04 -7.25
C THR A 397 9.58 9.09 -8.75
N ARG A 398 10.83 9.08 -9.22
CA ARG A 398 11.12 9.18 -10.66
C ARG A 398 10.81 7.89 -11.42
N TYR A 399 10.83 6.75 -10.74
CA TYR A 399 10.87 5.43 -11.36
C TYR A 399 9.62 4.60 -11.06
N ILE A 400 9.03 4.71 -9.88
CA ILE A 400 7.72 4.13 -9.58
C ILE A 400 6.67 5.17 -9.93
N ARG A 401 5.89 4.94 -10.98
CA ARG A 401 4.99 5.95 -11.58
C ARG A 401 3.52 5.60 -11.36
N PRO A 402 2.61 6.61 -11.42
CA PRO A 402 1.18 6.37 -11.41
C PRO A 402 0.78 5.30 -12.43
N GLY A 403 -0.13 4.40 -12.04
CA GLY A 403 -0.60 3.29 -12.87
C GLY A 403 0.24 2.01 -12.80
N MET A 404 1.45 2.04 -12.22
CA MET A 404 2.20 0.80 -11.95
C MET A 404 1.54 -0.02 -10.84
N ILE A 405 1.72 -1.34 -10.89
CA ILE A 405 1.21 -2.28 -9.89
C ILE A 405 2.26 -2.49 -8.81
N MET A 406 2.00 -2.03 -7.59
CA MET A 406 2.88 -2.24 -6.45
C MET A 406 2.92 -3.72 -6.05
N LEU A 407 4.14 -4.25 -5.91
CA LEU A 407 4.36 -5.63 -5.49
C LEU A 407 4.72 -5.68 -4.02
N ASN A 408 4.26 -6.73 -3.32
CA ASN A 408 4.75 -7.00 -1.98
C ASN A 408 6.24 -7.36 -2.07
N ALA A 409 7.04 -6.65 -1.28
CA ALA A 409 8.47 -6.84 -1.18
C ALA A 409 8.86 -6.85 0.31
N SER A 410 10.05 -7.39 0.61
CA SER A 410 10.51 -7.55 1.99
C SER A 410 11.74 -6.71 2.30
N GLY A 411 11.95 -6.45 3.60
CA GLY A 411 13.12 -5.77 4.12
C GLY A 411 13.27 -4.35 3.58
N ASN A 412 14.42 -4.09 2.98
CA ASN A 412 14.85 -2.78 2.48
C ASN A 412 14.48 -2.53 1.01
N THR A 413 13.48 -3.24 0.49
CA THR A 413 13.10 -3.25 -0.94
C THR A 413 11.65 -2.81 -1.11
N MET A 414 11.39 -2.02 -2.15
CA MET A 414 10.06 -1.75 -2.69
C MET A 414 10.09 -2.01 -4.20
N ALA A 415 8.99 -2.52 -4.77
CA ALA A 415 8.95 -2.86 -6.19
C ALA A 415 7.60 -2.53 -6.81
N ALA A 416 7.61 -2.20 -8.10
CA ALA A 416 6.41 -1.94 -8.88
C ALA A 416 6.56 -2.53 -10.29
N PHE A 417 5.51 -3.19 -10.75
CA PHE A 417 5.41 -3.76 -12.09
C PHE A 417 4.65 -2.80 -13.02
N ASP A 418 5.34 -2.30 -14.02
CA ASP A 418 4.76 -1.54 -15.12
C ASP A 418 4.36 -2.48 -16.25
N LYS A 419 3.14 -3.01 -16.13
CA LYS A 419 2.54 -3.90 -17.11
C LYS A 419 2.34 -3.24 -18.48
N LYS A 420 2.28 -1.90 -18.55
CA LYS A 420 2.06 -1.18 -19.81
C LYS A 420 3.33 -1.14 -20.66
N ASN A 421 4.49 -1.02 -20.02
CA ASN A 421 5.79 -0.89 -20.67
C ASN A 421 6.65 -2.16 -20.55
N ASP A 422 6.11 -3.26 -20.04
CA ASP A 422 6.81 -4.51 -19.77
C ASP A 422 8.07 -4.31 -18.91
N GLN A 423 7.93 -3.55 -17.82
CA GLN A 423 9.04 -3.14 -16.95
C GLN A 423 8.81 -3.50 -15.48
N LEU A 424 9.87 -3.93 -14.80
CA LEU A 424 9.90 -4.06 -13.35
C LEU A 424 10.87 -3.05 -12.75
N VAL A 425 10.39 -2.27 -11.78
CA VAL A 425 11.19 -1.31 -11.03
C VAL A 425 11.38 -1.84 -9.61
N ILE A 426 12.63 -1.92 -9.17
CA ILE A 426 13.03 -2.37 -7.83
C ILE A 426 13.87 -1.27 -7.18
N VAL A 427 13.46 -0.76 -6.02
CA VAL A 427 14.19 0.26 -5.27
C VAL A 427 14.62 -0.33 -3.94
N SER A 428 15.92 -0.27 -3.64
CA SER A 428 16.48 -0.80 -2.41
C SER A 428 17.49 0.14 -1.77
N TYR A 429 17.47 0.25 -0.44
CA TYR A 429 18.40 1.08 0.31
C TYR A 429 19.35 0.26 1.18
N ASN A 430 20.57 0.73 1.40
CA ASN A 430 21.54 0.10 2.28
C ASN A 430 22.01 1.09 3.35
N THR A 431 21.74 0.78 4.62
CA THR A 431 22.16 1.58 5.78
C THR A 431 23.48 1.10 6.42
N SER A 432 24.08 0.00 5.95
CA SER A 432 25.36 -0.44 6.50
C SER A 432 26.52 0.38 5.97
N GLY A 433 27.61 0.44 6.75
CA GLY A 433 28.89 1.00 6.31
C GLY A 433 29.67 0.11 5.34
N GLY A 434 29.18 -1.11 5.08
CA GLY A 434 29.72 -2.04 4.07
C GLY A 434 28.71 -2.36 2.97
N GLU A 435 29.19 -3.11 1.97
CA GLU A 435 28.36 -3.67 0.91
C GLU A 435 27.33 -4.68 1.46
N ARG A 436 26.20 -4.80 0.76
CA ARG A 436 25.14 -5.76 1.10
C ARG A 436 24.70 -6.53 -0.14
N GLU A 437 24.91 -7.84 -0.10
CA GLU A 437 24.49 -8.74 -1.17
C GLU A 437 22.98 -8.97 -1.14
N MET A 438 22.33 -8.76 -2.29
CA MET A 438 20.91 -8.95 -2.53
C MET A 438 20.70 -9.90 -3.72
N SER A 439 19.65 -10.71 -3.66
CA SER A 439 19.19 -11.56 -4.76
C SER A 439 17.70 -11.35 -4.95
N TYR A 440 17.28 -10.76 -6.07
CA TYR A 440 15.87 -10.64 -6.44
C TYR A 440 15.47 -11.85 -7.28
N ASP A 441 14.52 -12.62 -6.77
CA ASP A 441 13.95 -13.78 -7.43
C ASP A 441 12.73 -13.36 -8.22
N LEU A 442 12.85 -13.39 -9.55
CA LEU A 442 11.85 -12.99 -10.52
C LEU A 442 11.23 -14.20 -11.22
N SER A 443 11.36 -15.40 -10.65
CA SER A 443 10.90 -16.65 -11.27
C SER A 443 9.37 -16.76 -11.42
N GLN A 444 8.62 -15.88 -10.77
CA GLN A 444 7.15 -15.80 -10.86
C GLN A 444 6.66 -14.95 -12.05
N PHE A 445 7.57 -14.35 -12.82
CA PHE A 445 7.25 -13.70 -14.09
C PHE A 445 7.37 -14.69 -15.26
N ASP A 446 6.55 -14.53 -16.28
CA ASP A 446 6.58 -15.37 -17.49
C ASP A 446 7.85 -15.11 -18.31
N THR A 447 8.23 -13.83 -18.41
CA THR A 447 9.49 -13.41 -19.05
C THR A 447 10.19 -12.36 -18.21
N VAL A 448 11.52 -12.34 -18.28
CA VAL A 448 12.36 -11.27 -17.75
C VAL A 448 13.48 -10.95 -18.73
N GLY A 449 13.91 -9.69 -18.79
CA GLY A 449 15.06 -9.27 -19.58
C GLY A 449 16.38 -9.85 -19.06
N SER A 450 17.46 -9.65 -19.83
CA SER A 450 18.79 -10.18 -19.49
C SER A 450 19.63 -9.27 -18.58
N ALA A 451 19.21 -8.03 -18.37
CA ALA A 451 19.92 -7.06 -17.55
C ALA A 451 18.97 -6.05 -16.91
N ALA A 452 19.43 -5.42 -15.82
CA ALA A 452 18.74 -4.35 -15.12
C ALA A 452 19.57 -3.06 -15.19
N LYS A 453 18.99 -1.97 -15.69
CA LYS A 453 19.61 -0.65 -15.59
C LYS A 453 19.71 -0.26 -14.13
N THR A 454 20.90 0.16 -13.68
CA THR A 454 21.16 0.45 -12.26
C THR A 454 21.43 1.93 -12.04
N ILE A 455 20.56 2.58 -11.26
CA ILE A 455 20.68 3.99 -10.88
C ILE A 455 20.97 4.08 -9.39
N ARG A 456 22.00 4.82 -8.99
CA ARG A 456 22.42 4.93 -7.58
C ARG A 456 22.50 6.36 -7.07
N THR A 457 22.07 6.54 -5.82
CA THR A 457 22.29 7.73 -5.01
C THR A 457 23.11 7.33 -3.78
N SER A 458 24.22 8.03 -3.57
CA SER A 458 25.15 7.83 -2.45
C SER A 458 25.75 9.18 -2.05
N ASN A 459 26.70 9.23 -1.11
CA ASN A 459 27.36 10.50 -0.76
C ASN A 459 28.03 11.20 -1.96
N THR A 460 28.45 10.45 -2.98
CA THR A 460 29.17 10.99 -4.15
C THR A 460 28.37 10.92 -5.45
N GLU A 461 27.15 10.37 -5.40
CA GLU A 461 26.35 10.09 -6.59
C GLU A 461 24.92 10.60 -6.41
N ASP A 462 24.39 11.23 -7.45
CA ASP A 462 23.04 11.80 -7.51
C ASP A 462 22.33 11.19 -8.73
N TRP A 463 21.41 10.25 -8.50
CA TRP A 463 20.74 9.46 -9.55
C TRP A 463 21.67 8.99 -10.66
N LYS A 464 22.87 8.55 -10.29
CA LYS A 464 23.90 8.22 -11.26
C LYS A 464 23.58 6.88 -11.89
N ASP A 465 23.55 6.83 -13.21
CA ASP A 465 23.61 5.58 -13.96
C ASP A 465 24.98 4.93 -13.73
N VAL A 466 24.99 3.78 -13.06
CA VAL A 466 26.20 3.03 -12.74
C VAL A 466 26.38 1.81 -13.67
N GLY A 467 25.61 1.75 -14.75
CA GLY A 467 25.62 0.68 -15.74
C GLY A 467 24.60 -0.42 -15.43
N ASP A 468 24.68 -1.49 -16.21
CA ASP A 468 23.72 -2.59 -16.14
C ASP A 468 24.20 -3.72 -15.21
N SER A 469 23.26 -4.27 -14.45
CA SER A 469 23.45 -5.49 -13.65
C SER A 469 22.85 -6.68 -14.40
N ALA A 470 23.65 -7.71 -14.70
CA ALA A 470 23.18 -8.86 -15.46
C ALA A 470 22.22 -9.75 -14.65
N LEU A 471 21.21 -10.32 -15.32
CA LEU A 471 20.37 -11.38 -14.76
C LEU A 471 20.94 -12.75 -15.13
N SER A 472 20.89 -13.68 -14.17
CA SER A 472 21.23 -15.10 -14.39
C SER A 472 19.94 -15.93 -14.31
N GLY A 473 19.38 -16.26 -15.47
CA GLY A 473 18.00 -16.76 -15.55
C GLY A 473 17.03 -15.71 -14.99
N SER A 474 16.14 -16.12 -14.08
CA SER A 474 15.19 -15.21 -13.42
C SER A 474 15.71 -14.61 -12.11
N LYS A 475 17.03 -14.48 -11.94
CA LYS A 475 17.63 -13.92 -10.72
C LYS A 475 18.52 -12.72 -11.02
N LEU A 476 18.27 -11.62 -10.30
CA LEU A 476 19.14 -10.45 -10.27
C LEU A 476 19.94 -10.46 -8.97
N ASN A 477 21.22 -10.81 -9.05
CA ASN A 477 22.15 -10.79 -7.91
C ASN A 477 22.98 -9.50 -7.97
N VAL A 478 22.95 -8.71 -6.91
CA VAL A 478 23.61 -7.40 -6.87
C VAL A 478 24.21 -7.12 -5.50
N SER A 479 25.27 -6.32 -5.48
CA SER A 479 25.87 -5.78 -4.25
C SER A 479 25.46 -4.32 -4.09
N LEU A 480 24.69 -4.02 -3.04
CA LEU A 480 24.30 -2.65 -2.72
C LEU A 480 25.47 -1.94 -2.03
N ALA A 481 25.90 -0.81 -2.60
CA ALA A 481 26.95 0.02 -2.00
C ALA A 481 26.56 0.52 -0.60
N PRO A 482 27.53 0.77 0.30
CA PRO A 482 27.26 1.28 1.64
C PRO A 482 26.56 2.64 1.61
N ASN A 483 25.65 2.87 2.57
CA ASN A 483 24.92 4.14 2.74
C ASN A 483 24.35 4.69 1.42
N SER A 484 23.62 3.85 0.67
CA SER A 484 23.11 4.19 -0.67
C SER A 484 21.65 3.80 -0.86
N VAL A 485 21.01 4.39 -1.87
CA VAL A 485 19.71 3.98 -2.40
C VAL A 485 19.91 3.67 -3.87
N THR A 486 19.46 2.50 -4.33
CA THR A 486 19.69 2.01 -5.70
C THR A 486 18.37 1.55 -6.31
N THR A 487 18.13 1.99 -7.54
CA THR A 487 16.97 1.61 -8.34
C THR A 487 17.43 0.74 -9.51
N PHE A 488 16.76 -0.39 -9.71
CA PHE A 488 16.96 -1.32 -10.80
C PHE A 488 15.73 -1.30 -11.70
N ILE A 489 15.93 -1.16 -13.01
CA ILE A 489 14.86 -1.18 -13.99
C ILE A 489 15.14 -2.36 -14.92
N VAL A 490 14.26 -3.36 -14.92
CA VAL A 490 14.34 -4.55 -15.76
C VAL A 490 13.31 -4.43 -16.87
N ASP A 491 13.76 -4.41 -18.11
CA ASP A 491 12.89 -4.40 -19.29
C ASP A 491 12.48 -5.83 -19.70
N GLY A 492 11.44 -5.95 -20.54
CA GLY A 492 10.98 -7.23 -21.07
C GLY A 492 10.37 -8.15 -20.02
N VAL A 493 9.88 -7.57 -18.92
CA VAL A 493 9.22 -8.28 -17.84
C VAL A 493 7.74 -8.40 -18.17
N THR A 494 7.27 -9.64 -18.34
CA THR A 494 5.85 -9.92 -18.58
C THR A 494 5.37 -11.01 -17.64
N GLY A 495 4.07 -11.08 -17.43
CA GLY A 495 3.43 -12.15 -16.69
C GLY A 495 2.26 -11.65 -15.89
N GLY A 496 1.90 -12.47 -14.90
CA GLY A 496 0.71 -12.32 -14.11
C GLY A 496 -0.18 -13.55 -14.26
N ILE A 497 -0.87 -13.84 -13.19
CA ILE A 497 -1.85 -14.91 -13.12
C ILE A 497 -3.16 -14.29 -12.66
N ASP A 498 -4.25 -14.73 -13.27
CA ASP A 498 -5.58 -14.33 -12.84
C ASP A 498 -5.91 -15.06 -11.53
N LEU A 499 -5.86 -14.31 -10.43
CA LEU A 499 -6.22 -14.77 -9.09
C LEU A 499 -7.65 -14.35 -8.72
N SER A 500 -8.52 -14.13 -9.71
CA SER A 500 -9.95 -14.01 -9.48
C SER A 500 -10.54 -15.32 -8.94
N ASN A 501 -11.68 -15.22 -8.25
CA ASN A 501 -12.40 -16.37 -7.70
C ASN A 501 -11.58 -17.17 -6.68
N LYS A 502 -11.03 -16.48 -5.68
CA LYS A 502 -10.41 -17.13 -4.51
C LYS A 502 -11.43 -18.03 -3.82
N ILE A 503 -11.03 -19.26 -3.52
CA ILE A 503 -11.87 -20.29 -2.91
C ILE A 503 -11.48 -20.44 -1.44
N THR A 504 -12.47 -20.40 -0.55
CA THR A 504 -12.28 -20.71 0.88
C THR A 504 -12.63 -22.17 1.14
N PRO A 505 -11.69 -22.99 1.65
CA PRO A 505 -11.99 -24.37 2.04
C PRO A 505 -13.09 -24.43 3.11
N VAL A 506 -13.97 -25.43 3.01
CA VAL A 506 -15.00 -25.69 4.04
C VAL A 506 -14.47 -26.53 5.20
N SER A 507 -13.44 -27.34 4.95
CA SER A 507 -12.72 -28.08 5.97
C SER A 507 -11.31 -28.45 5.50
N TYR A 508 -10.45 -28.84 6.44
CA TYR A 508 -9.09 -29.26 6.18
C TYR A 508 -8.63 -30.30 7.19
N GLU A 509 -7.68 -31.11 6.78
CA GLU A 509 -7.03 -32.14 7.59
C GLU A 509 -5.57 -32.30 7.18
N GLY A 510 -4.75 -32.90 8.05
CA GLY A 510 -3.35 -33.12 7.75
C GLY A 510 -2.71 -34.16 8.65
N SER A 511 -1.52 -34.59 8.27
CA SER A 511 -0.68 -35.46 9.10
C SER A 511 -0.28 -34.78 10.42
N ASN A 512 0.17 -35.57 11.39
CA ASN A 512 0.62 -35.04 12.67
C ASN A 512 1.75 -34.02 12.52
N PRO A 513 1.65 -32.85 13.17
CA PRO A 513 2.73 -31.87 13.20
C PRO A 513 3.84 -32.32 14.16
N TRP A 514 5.00 -31.69 14.05
CA TRP A 514 6.12 -31.92 14.95
C TRP A 514 5.69 -31.73 16.41
N ASN A 515 6.02 -32.73 17.25
CA ASN A 515 5.62 -32.83 18.65
C ASN A 515 4.10 -32.74 18.93
N ASN A 516 3.24 -32.95 17.93
CA ASN A 516 1.78 -32.78 18.05
C ASN A 516 1.38 -31.40 18.60
N THR A 517 2.13 -30.35 18.25
CA THR A 517 1.88 -29.00 18.75
C THR A 517 0.82 -28.28 17.90
N ALA A 518 -0.19 -27.71 18.57
CA ALA A 518 -1.27 -26.97 17.89
C ALA A 518 -0.78 -25.69 17.20
N SER A 519 0.33 -25.10 17.66
CA SER A 519 0.94 -23.92 17.04
C SER A 519 1.54 -24.20 15.65
N ALA A 520 1.71 -25.48 15.29
CA ALA A 520 2.27 -25.92 14.03
C ALA A 520 1.31 -26.85 13.27
N GLY A 521 0.01 -26.77 13.57
CA GLY A 521 -1.04 -27.62 12.97
C GLY A 521 -1.34 -27.27 11.52
N CYS A 522 -2.06 -28.17 10.83
CA CYS A 522 -2.43 -27.98 9.43
C CYS A 522 -3.41 -26.83 9.19
N ASP A 523 -4.12 -26.36 10.24
CA ASP A 523 -4.98 -25.18 10.20
C ASP A 523 -4.20 -23.91 9.84
N LYS A 524 -2.90 -23.88 10.13
CA LYS A 524 -2.02 -22.74 9.82
C LYS A 524 -1.82 -22.52 8.33
N CYS A 525 -2.04 -23.55 7.50
CA CYS A 525 -1.93 -23.43 6.06
C CYS A 525 -3.06 -22.58 5.44
N PHE A 526 -4.12 -22.26 6.19
CA PHE A 526 -5.34 -21.66 5.66
C PHE A 526 -5.82 -20.48 6.53
N ASP A 527 -4.95 -19.90 7.36
CA ASP A 527 -5.30 -18.80 8.27
C ASP A 527 -4.99 -17.41 7.70
N GLY A 528 -4.55 -17.35 6.43
CA GLY A 528 -4.26 -16.12 5.71
C GLY A 528 -2.98 -15.43 6.17
N LYS A 529 -2.06 -16.16 6.83
CA LYS A 529 -0.85 -15.59 7.44
C LYS A 529 0.37 -16.41 7.09
N THR A 530 1.26 -15.81 6.30
CA THR A 530 2.56 -16.42 5.96
C THR A 530 3.54 -16.54 7.15
N SER A 531 3.23 -15.93 8.30
CA SER A 531 4.06 -15.98 9.52
C SER A 531 3.81 -17.23 10.38
N THR A 532 2.63 -17.85 10.21
CA THR A 532 2.27 -19.14 10.83
C THR A 532 2.62 -20.26 9.86
N TYR A 533 2.65 -21.51 10.35
CA TYR A 533 3.07 -22.63 9.51
C TYR A 533 2.61 -23.97 10.03
N PHE A 534 2.50 -24.92 9.10
CA PHE A 534 2.45 -26.35 9.37
C PHE A 534 3.87 -26.92 9.36
N ASP A 535 4.22 -27.69 10.40
CA ASP A 535 5.51 -28.38 10.53
C ASP A 535 5.29 -29.91 10.52
N GLY A 536 4.86 -30.43 9.38
CA GLY A 536 4.58 -31.85 9.20
C GLY A 536 5.85 -32.71 9.18
N VAL A 537 5.78 -33.88 9.80
CA VAL A 537 6.92 -34.83 9.85
C VAL A 537 7.07 -35.62 8.53
N GLY A 538 7.91 -36.66 8.56
CA GLY A 538 8.10 -37.61 7.46
C GLY A 538 6.79 -38.10 6.84
N ASP A 539 6.76 -38.21 5.50
CA ASP A 539 5.56 -38.60 4.74
C ASP A 539 4.34 -37.69 4.95
N GLY A 540 4.58 -36.46 5.41
CA GLY A 540 3.53 -35.53 5.79
C GLY A 540 2.72 -34.99 4.62
N TRP A 541 1.50 -34.57 4.93
CA TRP A 541 0.55 -33.98 3.97
C TRP A 541 -0.46 -33.08 4.67
N VAL A 542 -1.07 -32.17 3.91
CA VAL A 542 -2.23 -31.36 4.30
C VAL A 542 -3.22 -31.33 3.15
N SER A 543 -4.51 -31.50 3.44
CA SER A 543 -5.60 -31.58 2.48
C SER A 543 -6.72 -30.60 2.85
N ALA A 544 -7.31 -29.97 1.84
CA ALA A 544 -8.49 -29.13 1.93
C ALA A 544 -9.68 -29.80 1.22
N ASP A 545 -10.88 -29.71 1.80
CA ASP A 545 -12.16 -29.91 1.12
C ASP A 545 -12.72 -28.54 0.75
N LEU A 546 -12.95 -28.32 -0.54
CA LEU A 546 -13.53 -27.10 -1.08
C LEU A 546 -15.07 -27.08 -1.00
N GLY A 547 -15.70 -28.18 -0.58
CA GLY A 547 -17.13 -28.34 -0.36
C GLY A 547 -17.92 -28.73 -1.60
N GLN A 548 -17.41 -28.41 -2.78
CA GLN A 548 -17.96 -28.75 -4.09
C GLN A 548 -16.84 -28.86 -5.12
N VAL A 549 -17.16 -29.27 -6.35
CA VAL A 549 -16.16 -29.40 -7.42
C VAL A 549 -15.92 -28.05 -8.09
N TYR A 550 -14.66 -27.68 -8.22
CA TYR A 550 -14.18 -26.49 -8.91
C TYR A 550 -13.29 -26.86 -10.09
N GLU A 551 -13.30 -26.06 -11.14
CA GLU A 551 -12.25 -26.02 -12.14
C GLU A 551 -11.13 -25.08 -11.66
N LEU A 552 -10.04 -25.65 -11.15
CA LEU A 552 -8.97 -24.87 -10.49
C LEU A 552 -8.04 -24.18 -11.48
N SER A 553 -8.00 -22.85 -11.48
CA SER A 553 -7.10 -22.07 -12.32
C SER A 553 -5.69 -21.95 -11.74
N ALA A 554 -5.57 -21.86 -10.41
CA ALA A 554 -4.29 -21.65 -9.74
C ALA A 554 -4.25 -22.19 -8.30
N ILE A 555 -3.03 -22.44 -7.83
CA ILE A 555 -2.73 -22.72 -6.42
C ILE A 555 -1.68 -21.73 -5.94
N GLY A 556 -1.99 -20.98 -4.89
CA GLY A 556 -1.04 -20.16 -4.15
C GLY A 556 -0.39 -20.97 -3.02
N TYR A 557 0.89 -20.76 -2.74
CA TYR A 557 1.57 -21.37 -1.61
C TYR A 557 2.74 -20.53 -1.09
N CYS A 558 2.99 -20.57 0.21
CA CYS A 558 4.17 -19.94 0.82
C CYS A 558 5.03 -20.99 1.55
N PRO A 559 6.33 -21.12 1.26
CA PRO A 559 7.20 -21.98 2.05
C PRO A 559 7.36 -21.44 3.47
N ARG A 560 7.60 -22.33 4.43
CA ARG A 560 7.95 -21.91 5.79
C ARG A 560 9.26 -21.14 5.79
N GLN A 561 9.24 -19.94 6.38
CA GLN A 561 10.43 -19.10 6.51
C GLN A 561 11.60 -19.86 7.18
N SER A 562 12.81 -19.69 6.64
CA SER A 562 14.06 -20.37 7.04
C SER A 562 14.10 -21.89 6.84
N TYR A 563 13.06 -22.49 6.26
CA TYR A 563 12.96 -23.92 5.96
C TYR A 563 12.53 -24.17 4.51
N GLU A 564 12.79 -23.20 3.64
CA GLU A 564 12.35 -23.17 2.24
C GLU A 564 12.81 -24.42 1.46
N ALA A 565 14.03 -24.87 1.72
CA ALA A 565 14.59 -26.08 1.12
C ALA A 565 13.76 -27.34 1.37
N ARG A 566 12.96 -27.40 2.44
CA ARG A 566 12.10 -28.56 2.75
C ARG A 566 10.93 -28.71 1.80
N MET A 567 10.54 -27.63 1.13
CA MET A 567 9.44 -27.64 0.16
C MET A 567 9.85 -28.21 -1.20
N ALA A 568 11.15 -28.33 -1.47
CA ALA A 568 11.67 -28.90 -2.70
C ALA A 568 11.14 -30.33 -2.93
N ASP A 569 10.69 -30.61 -4.16
CA ASP A 569 10.02 -31.86 -4.58
C ASP A 569 8.64 -32.12 -3.94
N GLY A 570 8.18 -31.26 -3.04
CA GLY A 570 6.79 -31.25 -2.59
C GLY A 570 5.85 -31.04 -3.77
N TYR A 571 4.65 -31.60 -3.71
CA TYR A 571 3.71 -31.56 -4.83
C TYR A 571 2.27 -31.39 -4.38
N PHE A 572 1.48 -30.81 -5.26
CA PHE A 572 0.03 -30.71 -5.12
C PHE A 572 -0.65 -31.77 -5.97
N GLU A 573 -1.64 -32.42 -5.38
CA GLU A 573 -2.54 -33.36 -6.03
C GLU A 573 -3.99 -32.96 -5.75
N VAL A 574 -4.89 -33.31 -6.67
CA VAL A 574 -6.32 -32.99 -6.60
C VAL A 574 -7.17 -34.24 -6.77
N SER A 575 -8.40 -34.19 -6.25
CA SER A 575 -9.39 -35.26 -6.36
C SER A 575 -10.81 -34.70 -6.34
N GLU A 576 -11.74 -35.31 -7.07
CA GLU A 576 -13.18 -35.01 -6.99
C GLU A 576 -13.86 -35.80 -5.86
N ASN A 577 -13.38 -37.01 -5.56
CA ASN A 577 -14.02 -37.96 -4.64
C ASN A 577 -13.22 -38.24 -3.35
N GLY A 578 -12.02 -37.68 -3.23
CA GLY A 578 -11.14 -37.84 -2.06
C GLY A 578 -10.32 -39.13 -2.06
N THR A 579 -10.52 -40.02 -3.04
CA THR A 579 -9.81 -41.31 -3.15
C THR A 579 -8.89 -41.38 -4.36
N ASP A 580 -9.30 -40.82 -5.50
CA ASP A 580 -8.53 -40.84 -6.74
C ASP A 580 -7.77 -39.52 -6.91
N TRP A 581 -6.44 -39.58 -6.74
CA TRP A 581 -5.58 -38.40 -6.69
C TRP A 581 -4.75 -38.23 -7.97
N THR A 582 -4.80 -37.03 -8.53
CA THR A 582 -3.99 -36.65 -9.70
C THR A 582 -3.01 -35.55 -9.30
N LYS A 583 -1.72 -35.78 -9.51
CA LYS A 583 -0.69 -34.75 -9.29
C LYS A 583 -0.82 -33.65 -10.35
N VAL A 584 -0.93 -32.40 -9.91
CA VAL A 584 -1.13 -31.23 -10.78
C VAL A 584 0.05 -30.28 -10.79
N TYR A 585 0.85 -30.25 -9.73
CA TYR A 585 2.01 -29.35 -9.63
C TYR A 585 3.10 -29.94 -8.75
N THR A 586 4.37 -29.70 -9.06
CA THR A 586 5.52 -30.07 -8.23
C THR A 586 6.42 -28.86 -8.03
N VAL A 587 6.72 -28.53 -6.78
CA VAL A 587 7.63 -27.47 -6.39
C VAL A 587 9.04 -27.83 -6.82
N GLN A 588 9.58 -27.05 -7.75
CA GLN A 588 10.92 -27.24 -8.29
C GLN A 588 11.94 -26.43 -7.48
N GLY A 589 13.01 -27.07 -7.03
CA GLY A 589 14.06 -26.41 -6.24
C GLY A 589 13.56 -25.89 -4.89
N ALA A 590 14.34 -25.00 -4.26
CA ALA A 590 13.91 -24.31 -3.05
C ALA A 590 13.24 -22.97 -3.43
N PRO A 591 11.91 -22.84 -3.28
CA PRO A 591 11.23 -21.56 -3.49
C PRO A 591 11.72 -20.54 -2.46
N SER A 592 11.89 -19.28 -2.84
CA SER A 592 12.18 -18.20 -1.89
C SER A 592 11.02 -17.95 -0.93
N TYR A 593 11.25 -17.38 0.25
CA TYR A 593 10.15 -17.04 1.16
C TYR A 593 9.26 -15.94 0.57
N GLY A 594 7.94 -16.15 0.64
CA GLY A 594 6.90 -15.32 0.01
C GLY A 594 5.82 -16.17 -0.65
N MET A 595 4.72 -15.56 -1.09
CA MET A 595 3.67 -16.27 -1.82
C MET A 595 4.12 -16.59 -3.25
N HIS A 596 4.05 -17.86 -3.64
CA HIS A 596 4.23 -18.35 -5.00
C HIS A 596 2.88 -18.80 -5.57
N TYR A 597 2.72 -18.69 -6.88
CA TYR A 597 1.48 -19.06 -7.56
C TYR A 597 1.76 -19.99 -8.73
N ALA A 598 1.17 -21.18 -8.67
CA ALA A 598 1.23 -22.17 -9.72
C ALA A 598 -0.01 -22.08 -10.61
N LYS A 599 0.19 -21.73 -11.88
CA LYS A 599 -0.86 -21.79 -12.92
C LYS A 599 -1.13 -23.24 -13.32
N LEU A 600 -2.41 -23.64 -13.39
CA LEU A 600 -2.81 -25.00 -13.75
C LEU A 600 -3.37 -25.04 -15.17
N SER A 601 -2.60 -25.56 -16.13
CA SER A 601 -2.86 -25.41 -17.57
C SER A 601 -4.10 -26.13 -18.15
N ASN A 602 -4.87 -26.87 -17.35
CA ASN A 602 -6.06 -27.61 -17.80
C ASN A 602 -7.28 -27.43 -16.88
N HIS A 603 -7.20 -26.49 -15.94
CA HIS A 603 -8.25 -26.21 -14.97
C HIS A 603 -8.83 -27.48 -14.31
N PRO A 604 -8.00 -28.32 -13.66
CA PRO A 604 -8.44 -29.64 -13.20
C PRO A 604 -9.65 -29.53 -12.27
N ALA A 605 -10.63 -30.40 -12.49
CA ALA A 605 -11.77 -30.58 -11.61
C ALA A 605 -11.30 -31.10 -10.25
N ALA A 606 -11.65 -30.39 -9.18
CA ALA A 606 -11.22 -30.71 -7.84
C ALA A 606 -12.24 -30.27 -6.80
N ARG A 607 -12.58 -31.20 -5.90
CA ARG A 607 -13.19 -30.88 -4.61
C ARG A 607 -12.16 -30.92 -3.48
N TYR A 608 -11.20 -31.82 -3.58
CA TYR A 608 -10.13 -32.00 -2.62
C TYR A 608 -8.79 -31.60 -3.23
N VAL A 609 -8.00 -30.83 -2.49
CA VAL A 609 -6.65 -30.45 -2.88
C VAL A 609 -5.70 -30.80 -1.75
N ARG A 610 -4.59 -31.47 -2.07
CA ARG A 610 -3.60 -31.91 -1.08
C ARG A 610 -2.21 -31.48 -1.47
N TYR A 611 -1.49 -30.87 -0.53
CA TYR A 611 -0.05 -30.71 -0.58
C TYR A 611 0.62 -31.87 0.16
N LYS A 612 1.64 -32.47 -0.46
CA LYS A 612 2.33 -33.65 0.07
C LYS A 612 3.81 -33.64 -0.29
N VAL A 613 4.63 -34.25 0.56
CA VAL A 613 6.06 -34.48 0.29
C VAL A 613 6.34 -35.93 -0.12
N PRO A 614 7.42 -36.20 -0.87
CA PRO A 614 7.84 -37.57 -1.18
C PRO A 614 8.26 -38.34 0.09
N SER A 615 8.31 -39.67 -0.03
CA SER A 615 8.78 -40.53 1.06
C SER A 615 10.30 -40.66 1.11
N GLY A 616 10.85 -40.85 2.30
CA GLY A 616 12.26 -41.13 2.52
C GLY A 616 13.17 -39.90 2.45
N LYS A 617 14.45 -40.13 2.14
CA LYS A 617 15.48 -39.09 2.16
C LYS A 617 15.49 -38.26 0.87
N PRO A 618 15.56 -36.91 0.95
CA PRO A 618 15.71 -36.07 -0.22
C PRO A 618 16.96 -36.39 -1.05
N ASN A 619 16.80 -36.44 -2.37
CA ASN A 619 17.89 -36.71 -3.32
C ASN A 619 18.14 -35.54 -4.29
N ASN A 620 17.61 -34.34 -3.98
CA ASN A 620 17.72 -33.15 -4.82
C ASN A 620 19.00 -32.32 -4.56
N GLY A 621 19.78 -32.68 -3.52
CA GLY A 621 21.00 -31.95 -3.16
C GLY A 621 20.79 -30.59 -2.50
N ILE A 622 19.55 -30.12 -2.34
CA ILE A 622 19.17 -28.84 -1.74
C ILE A 622 18.67 -29.07 -0.32
N ASN A 623 17.68 -29.95 -0.15
CA ASN A 623 17.21 -30.38 1.16
C ASN A 623 18.23 -31.34 1.77
N LYS A 624 18.74 -31.00 2.96
CA LYS A 624 19.79 -31.76 3.66
C LYS A 624 19.24 -32.65 4.79
N ASP A 625 17.93 -32.66 4.99
CA ASP A 625 17.31 -33.48 6.03
C ASP A 625 17.42 -34.98 5.72
N ASP A 626 17.26 -35.82 6.74
CA ASP A 626 17.30 -37.28 6.60
C ASP A 626 15.97 -37.87 6.11
N VAL A 627 14.90 -37.09 6.16
CA VAL A 627 13.57 -37.40 5.62
C VAL A 627 12.92 -36.12 5.10
N TYR A 628 12.10 -36.20 4.06
CA TYR A 628 11.24 -35.09 3.68
C TYR A 628 10.30 -34.70 4.82
N CYS A 629 10.23 -33.42 5.17
CA CYS A 629 9.29 -32.90 6.16
C CYS A 629 8.30 -31.97 5.45
N CYS A 630 7.00 -32.13 5.73
CA CYS A 630 5.93 -31.39 5.08
C CYS A 630 5.75 -30.01 5.72
N ASN A 631 6.54 -29.04 5.26
CA ASN A 631 6.52 -27.68 5.79
C ASN A 631 5.94 -26.71 4.79
N ILE A 632 4.96 -25.93 5.23
CA ILE A 632 4.27 -24.93 4.42
C ILE A 632 3.65 -23.87 5.35
N ALA A 633 3.69 -22.62 4.94
CA ALA A 633 3.17 -21.49 5.71
C ALA A 633 1.71 -21.21 5.37
N GLU A 634 1.38 -21.11 4.08
CA GLU A 634 0.03 -20.74 3.59
C GLU A 634 -0.25 -21.47 2.27
N ILE A 635 -1.53 -21.75 1.99
CA ILE A 635 -2.05 -22.32 0.75
C ILE A 635 -3.31 -21.55 0.35
N GLU A 636 -3.42 -21.20 -0.93
CA GLU A 636 -4.60 -20.57 -1.50
C GLU A 636 -5.06 -21.32 -2.76
N PHE A 637 -6.36 -21.24 -3.04
CA PHE A 637 -6.97 -21.90 -4.19
C PHE A 637 -7.79 -20.90 -5.00
N TYR A 638 -7.74 -21.03 -6.32
CA TYR A 638 -8.44 -20.15 -7.25
C TYR A 638 -9.09 -20.98 -8.35
N GLY A 639 -10.32 -20.63 -8.71
CA GLY A 639 -11.06 -21.36 -9.73
C GLY A 639 -12.55 -21.04 -9.71
N THR A 640 -13.25 -21.53 -10.72
CA THR A 640 -14.70 -21.38 -10.83
C THR A 640 -15.38 -22.68 -10.43
N VAL A 641 -16.60 -22.59 -9.86
CA VAL A 641 -17.42 -23.79 -9.64
C VAL A 641 -17.55 -24.52 -10.96
N GLN A 642 -17.27 -25.82 -10.96
CA GLN A 642 -17.42 -26.62 -12.16
C GLN A 642 -18.90 -26.54 -12.55
N PRO A 643 -19.23 -26.14 -13.80
CA PRO A 643 -20.61 -26.14 -14.25
C PRO A 643 -21.14 -27.56 -14.11
N VAL A 644 -22.08 -27.76 -13.18
CA VAL A 644 -22.82 -29.01 -13.13
C VAL A 644 -23.64 -29.05 -14.42
N THR A 645 -23.33 -29.98 -15.31
CA THR A 645 -24.22 -30.27 -16.42
C THR A 645 -25.48 -30.81 -15.77
N LYS A 646 -26.50 -29.96 -15.55
CA LYS A 646 -27.76 -30.38 -14.91
C LYS A 646 -28.34 -31.52 -15.76
N THR A 647 -28.32 -32.72 -15.22
CA THR A 647 -29.05 -33.84 -15.82
C THR A 647 -30.49 -33.64 -15.42
N LEU A 648 -31.38 -33.41 -16.38
CA LEU A 648 -32.80 -33.17 -16.10
C LEU A 648 -33.36 -34.34 -15.26
N GLY A 649 -33.88 -34.03 -14.07
CA GLY A 649 -34.33 -35.01 -13.08
C GLY A 649 -33.34 -35.37 -11.96
N ASP A 650 -32.09 -34.92 -12.00
CA ASP A 650 -31.12 -35.07 -10.90
C ASP A 650 -31.35 -33.94 -9.88
N ILE A 651 -31.94 -34.28 -8.74
CA ILE A 651 -32.40 -33.33 -7.71
C ILE A 651 -31.34 -33.17 -6.63
N ASP A 652 -30.49 -34.17 -6.40
CA ASP A 652 -29.46 -34.16 -5.35
C ASP A 652 -28.03 -33.86 -5.83
N PHE A 653 -27.88 -33.55 -7.13
CA PHE A 653 -26.62 -33.18 -7.79
C PHE A 653 -25.57 -34.31 -7.78
N ASN A 654 -26.00 -35.57 -7.69
CA ASN A 654 -25.07 -36.70 -7.67
C ASN A 654 -24.59 -37.11 -9.08
N GLY A 655 -25.12 -36.48 -10.13
CA GLY A 655 -24.78 -36.72 -11.53
C GLY A 655 -25.56 -37.87 -12.18
N SER A 656 -26.56 -38.43 -11.49
CA SER A 656 -27.41 -39.51 -11.98
C SER A 656 -28.88 -39.28 -11.60
N VAL A 657 -29.80 -39.82 -12.41
CA VAL A 657 -31.25 -39.77 -12.14
C VAL A 657 -31.66 -41.14 -11.59
N ASP A 658 -31.83 -41.23 -10.28
CA ASP A 658 -32.11 -42.49 -9.59
C ASP A 658 -33.32 -42.42 -8.63
N MET A 659 -33.56 -43.50 -7.90
CA MET A 659 -34.72 -43.61 -7.00
C MET A 659 -34.68 -42.60 -5.85
N ARG A 660 -33.52 -42.05 -5.51
CA ARG A 660 -33.36 -41.00 -4.50
C ARG A 660 -33.95 -39.69 -5.00
N ASP A 661 -33.77 -39.35 -6.26
CA ASP A 661 -34.39 -38.16 -6.88
C ASP A 661 -35.91 -38.28 -6.87
N ALA A 662 -36.44 -39.44 -7.29
CA ALA A 662 -37.87 -39.70 -7.21
C ALA A 662 -38.41 -39.58 -5.78
N LEU A 663 -37.66 -40.07 -4.78
CA LEU A 663 -38.04 -39.97 -3.37
C LEU A 663 -37.98 -38.52 -2.86
N LEU A 664 -36.99 -37.73 -3.28
CA LEU A 664 -36.89 -36.31 -2.94
C LEU A 664 -38.07 -35.52 -3.51
N LEU A 665 -38.44 -35.77 -4.76
CA LEU A 665 -39.61 -35.14 -5.36
C LEU A 665 -40.92 -35.55 -4.66
N VAL A 666 -41.10 -36.82 -4.29
CA VAL A 666 -42.24 -37.25 -3.47
C VAL A 666 -42.30 -36.48 -2.15
N LYS A 667 -41.18 -36.38 -1.44
CA LYS A 667 -41.11 -35.68 -0.16
C LYS A 667 -41.36 -34.18 -0.31
N TYR A 668 -40.90 -33.57 -1.40
CA TYR A 668 -41.18 -32.18 -1.72
C TYR A 668 -42.67 -31.93 -1.98
N LEU A 669 -43.29 -32.75 -2.84
CA LEU A 669 -44.73 -32.68 -3.16
C LEU A 669 -45.63 -32.95 -1.94
N THR A 670 -45.12 -33.70 -0.96
CA THR A 670 -45.82 -34.00 0.31
C THR A 670 -45.42 -33.10 1.46
N THR A 671 -44.62 -32.05 1.23
CA THR A 671 -44.15 -31.07 2.22
C THR A 671 -43.32 -31.64 3.38
N GLU A 672 -42.67 -32.79 3.15
CA GLU A 672 -41.80 -33.46 4.13
C GLU A 672 -40.34 -32.96 4.09
N ILE A 673 -39.98 -32.07 3.16
CA ILE A 673 -38.68 -31.40 3.09
C ILE A 673 -38.82 -29.94 3.53
N THR A 674 -38.06 -29.56 4.56
CA THR A 674 -38.05 -28.21 5.14
C THR A 674 -36.86 -27.36 4.71
N ASP A 675 -35.85 -27.97 4.10
CA ASP A 675 -34.61 -27.32 3.66
C ASP A 675 -34.44 -27.52 2.15
N THR A 676 -35.16 -26.70 1.39
CA THR A 676 -35.24 -26.79 -0.08
C THR A 676 -34.01 -26.21 -0.77
N GLU A 677 -33.17 -25.44 -0.07
CA GLU A 677 -31.97 -24.82 -0.63
C GLU A 677 -30.85 -25.84 -0.90
N LYS A 678 -30.95 -27.05 -0.36
CA LYS A 678 -29.99 -28.14 -0.54
C LYS A 678 -30.18 -28.94 -1.84
N TYR A 679 -31.30 -28.77 -2.53
CA TYR A 679 -31.73 -29.62 -3.64
C TYR A 679 -32.23 -28.78 -4.82
N ASP A 680 -32.11 -29.31 -6.04
CA ASP A 680 -32.57 -28.63 -7.26
C ASP A 680 -33.98 -29.08 -7.66
N PHE A 681 -34.99 -28.64 -6.92
CA PHE A 681 -36.37 -29.02 -7.25
C PHE A 681 -36.82 -28.45 -8.59
N GLU A 682 -36.27 -27.32 -9.05
CA GLU A 682 -36.55 -26.79 -10.39
C GLU A 682 -36.10 -27.77 -11.49
N ASN A 683 -35.00 -28.51 -11.25
CA ASN A 683 -34.52 -29.53 -12.18
C ASN A 683 -35.39 -30.81 -12.19
N ALA A 684 -36.38 -30.90 -11.30
CA ALA A 684 -37.38 -31.97 -11.27
C ALA A 684 -38.58 -31.69 -12.20
N ASP A 685 -38.66 -30.52 -12.84
CA ASP A 685 -39.69 -30.21 -13.84
C ASP A 685 -39.38 -30.94 -15.15
N MET A 686 -39.78 -32.21 -15.19
CA MET A 686 -39.50 -33.10 -16.31
C MET A 686 -40.28 -32.73 -17.58
N ASN A 687 -41.32 -31.90 -17.47
CA ASN A 687 -42.22 -31.56 -18.57
C ASN A 687 -42.07 -30.10 -19.06
N GLY A 688 -41.43 -29.23 -18.27
CA GLY A 688 -41.11 -27.85 -18.59
C GLY A 688 -42.27 -26.87 -18.45
N ASP A 689 -43.25 -27.15 -17.59
CA ASP A 689 -44.43 -26.30 -17.35
C ASP A 689 -44.29 -25.37 -16.14
N GLU A 690 -43.11 -25.33 -15.51
CA GLU A 690 -42.77 -24.53 -14.34
C GLU A 690 -43.56 -24.92 -13.07
N ALA A 691 -44.24 -26.08 -13.07
CA ALA A 691 -45.08 -26.54 -11.96
C ALA A 691 -44.85 -28.01 -11.57
N LEU A 692 -44.13 -28.22 -10.46
CA LEU A 692 -43.87 -29.56 -9.93
C LEU A 692 -45.15 -30.28 -9.50
N SER A 693 -45.37 -31.45 -10.09
CA SER A 693 -46.59 -32.22 -9.93
C SER A 693 -46.35 -33.74 -9.96
N GLY A 694 -47.44 -34.50 -9.82
CA GLY A 694 -47.39 -35.95 -10.02
C GLY A 694 -47.03 -36.37 -11.46
N VAL A 695 -47.15 -35.47 -12.44
CA VAL A 695 -46.73 -35.72 -13.83
C VAL A 695 -45.20 -35.78 -13.90
N ASP A 696 -44.53 -34.85 -13.23
CA ASP A 696 -43.08 -34.79 -13.20
C ASP A 696 -42.49 -35.98 -12.46
N LEU A 697 -43.13 -36.40 -11.36
CA LEU A 697 -42.77 -37.64 -10.68
C LEU A 697 -42.93 -38.88 -11.57
N ALA A 698 -43.99 -38.94 -12.39
CA ALA A 698 -44.20 -40.07 -13.30
C ALA A 698 -43.13 -40.12 -14.40
N LEU A 699 -42.77 -38.97 -14.96
CA LEU A 699 -41.71 -38.83 -15.97
C LEU A 699 -40.33 -39.13 -15.38
N LEU A 700 -40.08 -38.66 -14.16
CA LEU A 700 -38.85 -38.92 -13.41
C LEU A 700 -38.69 -40.43 -13.14
N LEU A 701 -39.74 -41.09 -12.65
CA LEU A 701 -39.75 -42.55 -12.47
C LEU A 701 -39.56 -43.29 -13.79
N GLN A 702 -40.12 -42.80 -14.90
CA GLN A 702 -39.91 -43.39 -16.22
C GLN A 702 -38.42 -43.35 -16.60
N THR A 703 -37.73 -42.25 -16.33
CA THR A 703 -36.28 -42.12 -16.54
C THR A 703 -35.49 -43.09 -15.64
N VAL A 704 -35.84 -43.16 -14.35
CA VAL A 704 -35.18 -44.05 -13.36
C VAL A 704 -35.30 -45.54 -13.74
N PHE A 705 -36.42 -45.95 -14.35
CA PHE A 705 -36.65 -47.35 -14.75
C PHE A 705 -36.26 -47.65 -16.21
N ALA A 706 -35.87 -46.64 -16.99
CA ALA A 706 -35.44 -46.80 -18.38
C ALA A 706 -33.92 -46.96 -18.54
N GLY A 707 -33.14 -46.53 -17.55
CA GLY A 707 -31.71 -46.84 -17.39
C GLY A 707 -31.49 -48.15 -16.67
#